data_AF-A0A2I2FPT6-F1
#
_entry.id   AF-A0A2I2FPT6-F1
#
_cell.length_a   1.000
_cell.length_b   1.000
_cell.length_c   1.000
_cell.angle_alpha   90.00
_cell.angle_beta   90.00
_cell.angle_gamma   90.00
#
_symmetry.space_group_name_H-M   'P 1'
#
loop_
_entity.id
_entity.type
_entity.pdbx_description
1 polymer ?
#
loop_
_entity_poly.entity_id
_entity_poly.type
_entity_poly.pdbx_seq_one_letter_code
_entity_poly.pdbx_strand_id
1 'polypeptide(L)'
;MEPSKVVDTTERKGSAPPPPPTSESKKNYKGFVAGVFSGIAKLSGQFDTVKVRLQTSKDGHFRGPVDCVLQTVRKEGVAGFYKGATPPLVGWMVMDSVMLGSLTLYRRLLLENVFSRPEIRRITPFAAYQKDPSTLPSFGHGIAGIMAGTTVSFIAAPVEHVKARLQIQYAADKAGRLYSGPIDCTKKLLGTHGISGLYRGLFATILFRSFFFFWWGSYDVLTRMMRERTNMSAPAINFWAGGVSAQIFWITSYPSDVVKQRLMTDPMGGGLNDGQRQFRGWKDAATAVYKERGLKGYWRGFVPCFLRAFPANAMALVAFEGVMRWLPYPITLLLAALLAFGFLIFLISPSASPPLADSVHAAPLTDTSGSSSQRRVQDAAQNPLSPPTKPFHKAQPIRDDGQSAPPPVVDYDLNSLTTTSDSAGQRERVLILTPLARFYQAFWDNLVRLDYPHELISLGFIAPHTAEGNSAVASLEAAISKTQSGPIKNRFASISILRQDFDPPLQSQDEKERHKMSAQKARRESMSRARNSLLFTTLGPSTSWVLWLDADIIETPRSLIQDLSSHSLPVIVPNCFQRYYNTEKKAMDIRPYDFNSWIDSSTAQELADTMDPEEILLEGYAELPTYRSLMAYMADLSSPNPGRVVDLDGVGGTALMVKADVHRDGAMFPPFPFYHLVETEGFARMAQRLGYTVHGLPDYLVYHYNE
;
A
#
# COMPACT_ATOMS: atom_id res chain seq x y z
N MET A 1 28.56 -75.43 33.25
CA MET A 1 27.43 -75.31 34.18
C MET A 1 26.32 -74.51 33.51
N GLU A 2 25.59 -75.21 32.65
CA GLU A 2 24.17 -74.98 32.30
C GLU A 2 23.30 -75.65 33.40
N PRO A 3 21.95 -75.46 33.51
CA PRO A 3 20.99 -75.31 32.39
C PRO A 3 19.66 -74.52 32.65
N SER A 4 18.80 -74.50 31.62
CA SER A 4 17.31 -74.67 31.66
C SER A 4 16.44 -73.42 31.96
N LYS A 5 15.23 -73.22 31.39
CA LYS A 5 14.19 -74.16 30.91
C LYS A 5 13.13 -73.42 30.05
N VAL A 6 12.50 -74.14 29.12
CA VAL A 6 11.26 -73.79 28.39
C VAL A 6 10.10 -74.59 28.98
N VAL A 7 8.91 -73.99 29.18
CA VAL A 7 7.59 -74.66 29.11
C VAL A 7 6.50 -73.63 28.72
N ASP A 8 5.59 -74.08 27.85
CA ASP A 8 4.45 -73.45 27.21
C ASP A 8 3.12 -73.80 27.94
N THR A 9 2.12 -72.91 27.95
CA THR A 9 0.70 -73.26 28.17
C THR A 9 -0.26 -72.22 27.58
N THR A 10 -1.27 -72.73 26.89
CA THR A 10 -2.27 -72.11 26.00
C THR A 10 -3.52 -71.49 26.64
N GLU A 11 -4.05 -70.45 25.95
CA GLU A 11 -5.45 -69.98 25.74
C GLU A 11 -6.42 -69.61 26.89
N ARG A 12 -6.95 -68.36 26.81
CA ARG A 12 -8.41 -68.07 26.79
C ARG A 12 -8.75 -66.71 26.12
N LYS A 13 -9.66 -66.78 25.13
CA LYS A 13 -10.46 -65.72 24.46
C LYS A 13 -11.21 -64.83 25.49
N GLY A 14 -11.58 -63.56 25.30
CA GLY A 14 -11.49 -62.60 24.20
C GLY A 14 -12.17 -61.28 24.61
N SER A 15 -11.86 -60.16 23.94
CA SER A 15 -12.71 -58.96 23.87
C SER A 15 -12.49 -58.30 22.50
N ALA A 16 -13.58 -57.87 21.86
CA ALA A 16 -13.56 -57.35 20.50
C ALA A 16 -12.75 -56.04 20.39
N PRO A 17 -12.02 -55.81 19.27
CA PRO A 17 -11.43 -54.50 19.00
C PRO A 17 -12.55 -53.46 18.80
N PRO A 18 -12.34 -52.20 19.24
CA PRO A 18 -13.35 -51.16 19.20
C PRO A 18 -13.84 -50.89 17.77
N PRO A 19 -15.09 -50.43 17.59
CA PRO A 19 -15.63 -50.14 16.27
C PRO A 19 -14.77 -49.10 15.53
N PRO A 20 -14.68 -49.16 14.19
CA PRO A 20 -13.91 -48.19 13.43
C PRO A 20 -14.43 -46.78 13.72
N PRO A 21 -13.54 -45.79 13.91
CA PRO A 21 -13.96 -44.43 14.18
C PRO A 21 -14.87 -43.99 13.04
N THR A 22 -16.10 -43.62 13.41
CA THR A 22 -17.07 -42.99 12.52
C THR A 22 -16.38 -41.85 11.81
N SER A 23 -16.33 -41.91 10.47
CA SER A 23 -15.76 -40.84 9.65
C SER A 23 -16.63 -39.60 9.79
N GLU A 24 -16.34 -38.78 10.80
CA GLU A 24 -16.81 -37.41 10.82
C GLU A 24 -16.31 -36.74 9.54
N SER A 25 -17.25 -36.43 8.66
CA SER A 25 -17.06 -35.55 7.52
C SER A 25 -16.60 -34.19 8.04
N LYS A 26 -15.29 -34.02 8.26
CA LYS A 26 -14.68 -32.72 8.51
C LYS A 26 -14.98 -31.86 7.28
N LYS A 27 -15.95 -30.95 7.43
CA LYS A 27 -16.36 -30.01 6.38
C LYS A 27 -15.11 -29.27 5.87
N ASN A 28 -14.69 -29.58 4.65
CA ASN A 28 -13.45 -29.09 4.03
C ASN A 28 -13.58 -27.66 3.50
N TYR A 29 -14.09 -26.72 4.31
CA TYR A 29 -14.25 -25.31 3.92
C TYR A 29 -12.91 -24.57 3.81
N LYS A 30 -11.84 -25.09 4.42
CA LYS A 30 -10.51 -24.47 4.44
C LYS A 30 -9.93 -24.25 3.04
N GLY A 31 -10.03 -25.26 2.17
CA GLY A 31 -9.54 -25.18 0.79
C GLY A 31 -10.33 -24.18 -0.06
N PHE A 32 -11.62 -24.01 0.21
CA PHE A 32 -12.47 -23.02 -0.45
C PHE A 32 -12.04 -21.59 -0.08
N VAL A 33 -11.86 -21.31 1.22
CA VAL A 33 -11.43 -19.99 1.70
C VAL A 33 -10.03 -19.64 1.21
N ALA A 34 -9.10 -20.60 1.26
CA ALA A 34 -7.76 -20.39 0.72
C ALA A 34 -7.77 -20.14 -0.80
N GLY A 35 -8.67 -20.79 -1.55
CA GLY A 35 -8.89 -20.53 -2.98
C GLY A 35 -9.38 -19.11 -3.27
N VAL A 36 -10.28 -18.56 -2.43
CA VAL A 36 -10.76 -17.18 -2.53
C VAL A 36 -9.62 -16.16 -2.42
N PHE A 37 -8.77 -16.28 -1.40
CA PHE A 37 -7.64 -15.36 -1.21
C PHE A 37 -6.54 -15.52 -2.26
N SER A 38 -6.32 -16.74 -2.74
CA SER A 38 -5.47 -17.00 -3.89
C SER A 38 -5.93 -16.22 -5.13
N GLY A 39 -7.25 -16.21 -5.39
CA GLY A 39 -7.87 -15.45 -6.48
C GLY A 39 -7.70 -13.92 -6.33
N ILE A 40 -7.80 -13.41 -5.11
CA ILE A 40 -7.58 -11.98 -4.81
C ILE A 40 -6.12 -11.58 -5.04
N ALA A 41 -5.16 -12.40 -4.60
CA ALA A 41 -3.73 -12.11 -4.77
C ALA A 41 -3.29 -12.00 -6.24
N LYS A 42 -3.98 -12.71 -7.16
CA LYS A 42 -3.71 -12.66 -8.61
C LYS A 42 -4.09 -11.32 -9.26
N LEU A 43 -4.85 -10.44 -8.57
CA LEU A 43 -5.23 -9.10 -9.06
C LEU A 43 -4.05 -8.10 -9.11
N SER A 44 -2.92 -8.43 -8.49
CA SER A 44 -1.69 -7.62 -8.53
C SER A 44 -1.04 -7.54 -9.92
N GLY A 45 -1.42 -8.41 -10.87
CA GLY A 45 -0.84 -8.46 -12.22
C GLY A 45 -1.63 -7.68 -13.28
N GLN A 46 -1.34 -6.39 -13.43
CA GLN A 46 -2.02 -5.43 -14.34
C GLN A 46 -1.90 -5.72 -15.87
N PHE A 47 -1.21 -6.80 -16.28
CA PHE A 47 -0.91 -7.11 -17.69
C PHE A 47 -2.00 -7.90 -18.44
N ASP A 48 -3.05 -8.37 -17.77
CA ASP A 48 -4.11 -9.17 -18.40
C ASP A 48 -4.92 -8.40 -19.45
N THR A 49 -5.19 -7.12 -19.19
CA THR A 49 -5.90 -6.24 -20.13
C THR A 49 -5.04 -5.94 -21.37
N VAL A 50 -3.72 -5.74 -21.18
CA VAL A 50 -2.76 -5.53 -22.27
C VAL A 50 -2.65 -6.77 -23.15
N LYS A 51 -2.58 -7.96 -22.56
CA LYS A 51 -2.57 -9.24 -23.28
C LYS A 51 -3.79 -9.38 -24.19
N VAL A 52 -4.99 -9.24 -23.64
CA VAL A 52 -6.24 -9.46 -24.42
C VAL A 52 -6.37 -8.44 -25.54
N ARG A 53 -6.00 -7.18 -25.30
CA ARG A 53 -5.99 -6.13 -26.34
C ARG A 53 -5.01 -6.45 -27.47
N LEU A 54 -3.80 -6.92 -27.17
CA LEU A 54 -2.83 -7.34 -28.19
C LEU A 54 -3.29 -8.55 -29.01
N GLN A 55 -4.00 -9.49 -28.38
CA GLN A 55 -4.47 -10.73 -29.00
C GLN A 55 -5.69 -10.53 -29.91
N THR A 56 -6.48 -9.48 -29.68
CA THR A 56 -7.81 -9.31 -30.28
C THR A 56 -7.90 -8.13 -31.26
N SER A 57 -6.93 -7.20 -31.21
CA SER A 57 -6.93 -6.04 -32.09
C SER A 57 -6.46 -6.40 -33.50
N LYS A 58 -7.07 -5.76 -34.51
CA LYS A 58 -6.66 -5.87 -35.93
C LYS A 58 -5.20 -5.45 -36.13
N ASP A 59 -4.57 -6.01 -37.15
CA ASP A 59 -3.19 -5.70 -37.51
C ASP A 59 -3.00 -4.19 -37.76
N GLY A 60 -2.01 -3.60 -37.06
CA GLY A 60 -1.69 -2.17 -37.14
C GLY A 60 -2.19 -1.32 -35.97
N HIS A 61 -3.12 -1.79 -35.13
CA HIS A 61 -3.65 -0.98 -34.01
C HIS A 61 -2.65 -0.79 -32.85
N PHE A 62 -1.83 -1.82 -32.59
CA PHE A 62 -0.73 -1.77 -31.63
C PHE A 62 0.54 -2.31 -32.27
N ARG A 63 1.64 -1.55 -32.19
CA ARG A 63 2.98 -1.94 -32.66
C ARG A 63 3.66 -2.98 -31.77
N GLY A 64 3.22 -3.08 -30.51
CA GLY A 64 3.72 -4.05 -29.54
C GLY A 64 3.13 -3.85 -28.14
N PRO A 65 3.57 -4.63 -27.13
CA PRO A 65 3.04 -4.54 -25.78
C PRO A 65 3.22 -3.19 -25.10
N VAL A 66 4.37 -2.54 -25.33
CA VAL A 66 4.66 -1.21 -24.79
C VAL A 66 3.76 -0.15 -25.42
N ASP A 67 3.55 -0.20 -26.73
CA ASP A 67 2.61 0.69 -27.43
C ASP A 67 1.16 0.49 -26.95
N CYS A 68 0.75 -0.76 -26.71
CA CYS A 68 -0.55 -1.04 -26.11
C CYS A 68 -0.70 -0.46 -24.69
N VAL A 69 0.34 -0.51 -23.86
CA VAL A 69 0.38 0.11 -22.52
C VAL A 69 0.27 1.63 -22.63
N LEU A 70 1.13 2.26 -23.43
CA LEU A 70 1.14 3.72 -23.61
C LEU A 70 -0.18 4.24 -24.17
N GLN A 71 -0.74 3.59 -25.18
CA GLN A 71 -2.04 3.99 -25.74
C GLN A 71 -3.18 3.78 -24.74
N THR A 72 -3.15 2.72 -23.92
CA THR A 72 -4.15 2.49 -22.87
C THR A 72 -4.08 3.58 -21.80
N VAL A 73 -2.88 3.93 -21.32
CA VAL A 73 -2.69 5.03 -20.36
C VAL A 73 -3.13 6.36 -20.96
N ARG A 74 -2.73 6.67 -22.18
CA ARG A 74 -3.00 7.96 -22.84
C ARG A 74 -4.47 8.16 -23.17
N LYS A 75 -5.20 7.10 -23.56
CA LYS A 75 -6.60 7.19 -24.00
C LYS A 75 -7.61 6.89 -22.87
N GLU A 76 -7.24 6.09 -21.88
CA GLU A 76 -8.18 5.57 -20.88
C GLU A 76 -7.70 5.75 -19.42
N GLY A 77 -6.50 6.31 -19.21
CA GLY A 77 -5.88 6.44 -17.90
C GLY A 77 -5.42 5.10 -17.29
N VAL A 78 -4.86 5.16 -16.08
CA VAL A 78 -4.42 3.95 -15.33
C VAL A 78 -5.61 3.04 -14.98
N ALA A 79 -6.80 3.62 -14.80
CA ALA A 79 -8.05 2.87 -14.63
C ALA A 79 -8.41 1.98 -15.85
N GLY A 80 -7.87 2.30 -17.03
CA GLY A 80 -8.02 1.48 -18.24
C GLY A 80 -7.45 0.06 -18.10
N PHE A 81 -6.43 -0.15 -17.26
CA PHE A 81 -5.90 -1.49 -16.97
C PHE A 81 -6.87 -2.35 -16.16
N TYR A 82 -7.76 -1.72 -15.40
CA TYR A 82 -8.76 -2.37 -14.55
C TYR A 82 -10.13 -2.48 -15.21
N LYS A 83 -10.28 -2.02 -16.48
CA LYS A 83 -11.54 -2.22 -17.21
C LYS A 83 -11.82 -3.70 -17.39
N GLY A 84 -12.96 -4.12 -16.83
CA GLY A 84 -13.37 -5.51 -16.80
C GLY A 84 -12.70 -6.33 -15.69
N ALA A 85 -12.08 -5.73 -14.67
CA ALA A 85 -11.51 -6.42 -13.50
C ALA A 85 -12.54 -6.68 -12.37
N THR A 86 -13.55 -5.82 -12.25
CA THR A 86 -14.65 -5.90 -11.25
C THR A 86 -15.51 -7.17 -11.35
N PRO A 87 -15.96 -7.58 -12.56
CA PRO A 87 -16.82 -8.74 -12.73
C PRO A 87 -16.11 -10.10 -12.60
N PRO A 88 -14.85 -10.26 -13.05
CA PRO A 88 -14.07 -11.46 -12.85
C PRO A 88 -13.69 -11.77 -11.42
N LEU A 89 -13.80 -10.86 -10.45
CA LEU A 89 -13.32 -11.14 -9.09
C LEU A 89 -14.13 -12.26 -8.42
N VAL A 90 -15.46 -12.14 -8.40
CA VAL A 90 -16.36 -13.21 -7.90
C VAL A 90 -16.24 -14.47 -8.76
N GLY A 91 -16.16 -14.30 -10.09
CA GLY A 91 -15.98 -15.43 -11.00
C GLY A 91 -14.66 -16.17 -10.74
N TRP A 92 -13.55 -15.46 -10.53
CA TRP A 92 -12.23 -16.02 -10.26
C TRP A 92 -12.18 -16.72 -8.91
N MET A 93 -12.81 -16.15 -7.89
CA MET A 93 -12.96 -16.79 -6.59
C MET A 93 -13.70 -18.14 -6.70
N VAL A 94 -14.82 -18.18 -7.42
CA VAL A 94 -15.58 -19.42 -7.62
C VAL A 94 -14.78 -20.41 -8.48
N MET A 95 -14.14 -19.93 -9.55
CA MET A 95 -13.31 -20.76 -10.43
C MET A 95 -12.12 -21.39 -9.69
N ASP A 96 -11.33 -20.60 -8.96
CA ASP A 96 -10.15 -21.09 -8.24
C ASP A 96 -10.55 -22.06 -7.12
N SER A 97 -11.64 -21.77 -6.40
CA SER A 97 -12.19 -22.67 -5.39
C SER A 97 -12.64 -24.01 -5.98
N VAL A 98 -13.37 -24.00 -7.10
CA VAL A 98 -13.80 -25.23 -7.78
C VAL A 98 -12.60 -25.99 -8.36
N MET A 99 -11.62 -25.28 -8.91
CA MET A 99 -10.39 -25.87 -9.42
C MET A 99 -9.61 -26.58 -8.31
N LEU A 100 -9.28 -25.90 -7.20
CA LEU A 100 -8.48 -26.49 -6.12
C LEU A 100 -9.23 -27.57 -5.34
N GLY A 101 -10.54 -27.38 -5.13
CA GLY A 101 -11.41 -28.38 -4.50
C GLY A 101 -11.50 -29.66 -5.33
N SER A 102 -11.80 -29.55 -6.63
CA SER A 102 -11.85 -30.70 -7.53
C SER A 102 -10.48 -31.35 -7.73
N LEU A 103 -9.41 -30.58 -7.82
CA LEU A 103 -8.04 -31.10 -7.89
C LEU A 103 -7.68 -31.95 -6.67
N THR A 104 -8.02 -31.48 -5.47
CA THR A 104 -7.78 -32.24 -4.23
C THR A 104 -8.54 -33.55 -4.22
N LEU A 105 -9.81 -33.52 -4.64
CA LEU A 105 -10.64 -34.71 -4.77
C LEU A 105 -10.08 -35.69 -5.80
N TYR A 106 -9.72 -35.22 -7.01
CA TYR A 106 -9.22 -36.10 -8.07
C TYR A 106 -7.85 -36.69 -7.75
N ARG A 107 -6.95 -35.95 -7.08
CA ARG A 107 -5.69 -36.50 -6.58
C ARG A 107 -5.93 -37.67 -5.61
N ARG A 108 -6.87 -37.50 -4.68
CA ARG A 108 -7.25 -38.54 -3.73
C ARG A 108 -7.85 -39.75 -4.44
N LEU A 109 -8.83 -39.54 -5.32
CA LEU A 109 -9.49 -40.63 -6.05
C LEU A 109 -8.52 -41.40 -6.96
N LEU A 110 -7.58 -40.70 -7.63
CA LEU A 110 -6.56 -41.35 -8.44
C LEU A 110 -5.57 -42.13 -7.59
N LEU A 111 -5.19 -41.63 -6.41
CA LEU A 111 -4.31 -42.34 -5.48
C LEU A 111 -4.98 -43.61 -4.94
N GLU A 112 -6.22 -43.51 -4.47
CA GLU A 112 -6.95 -44.59 -3.82
C GLU A 112 -7.43 -45.67 -4.81
N ASN A 113 -7.86 -45.30 -6.02
CA ASN A 113 -8.55 -46.23 -6.93
C ASN A 113 -7.72 -46.67 -8.15
N VAL A 114 -6.76 -45.87 -8.59
CA VAL A 114 -5.98 -46.14 -9.83
C VAL A 114 -4.55 -46.49 -9.47
N PHE A 115 -3.84 -45.59 -8.81
CA PHE A 115 -2.43 -45.76 -8.45
C PHE A 115 -2.23 -46.54 -7.14
N SER A 116 -3.29 -47.04 -6.51
CA SER A 116 -3.17 -48.06 -5.46
C SER A 116 -2.78 -49.43 -6.02
N ARG A 117 -3.01 -49.66 -7.33
CA ARG A 117 -2.68 -50.91 -8.02
C ARG A 117 -1.21 -50.91 -8.46
N PRO A 118 -0.37 -51.86 -7.99
CA PRO A 118 1.06 -51.92 -8.34
C PRO A 118 1.34 -52.09 -9.85
N GLU A 119 0.45 -52.79 -10.56
CA GLU A 119 0.56 -53.04 -12.00
C GLU A 119 0.48 -51.73 -12.80
N ILE A 120 -0.46 -50.85 -12.45
CA ILE A 120 -0.66 -49.56 -13.13
C ILE A 120 0.53 -48.64 -12.87
N ARG A 121 1.13 -48.67 -11.67
CA ARG A 121 2.33 -47.87 -11.38
C ARG A 121 3.53 -48.29 -12.22
N ARG A 122 3.71 -49.59 -12.48
CA ARG A 122 4.85 -50.10 -13.26
C ARG A 122 4.84 -49.64 -14.72
N ILE A 123 3.65 -49.52 -15.31
CA ILE A 123 3.50 -49.08 -16.70
C ILE A 123 3.41 -47.55 -16.85
N THR A 124 3.31 -46.81 -15.74
CA THR A 124 3.14 -45.36 -15.78
C THR A 124 4.50 -44.66 -15.95
N PRO A 125 4.67 -43.79 -16.98
CA PRO A 125 5.90 -43.04 -17.18
C PRO A 125 6.29 -42.24 -15.93
N PHE A 126 7.58 -42.27 -15.58
CA PHE A 126 8.18 -41.54 -14.44
C PHE A 126 7.69 -41.97 -13.04
N ALA A 127 6.76 -42.93 -12.93
CA ALA A 127 6.29 -43.45 -11.63
C ALA A 127 7.24 -44.48 -11.01
N ALA A 128 8.08 -45.15 -11.82
CA ALA A 128 9.02 -46.17 -11.37
C ALA A 128 10.17 -45.62 -10.49
N TYR A 129 10.48 -44.32 -10.58
CA TYR A 129 11.56 -43.67 -9.82
C TYR A 129 11.11 -43.15 -8.44
N GLN A 130 9.85 -43.36 -8.07
CA GLN A 130 9.28 -42.81 -6.84
C GLN A 130 9.50 -43.74 -5.65
N LYS A 131 10.24 -43.26 -4.65
CA LYS A 131 10.63 -44.02 -3.44
C LYS A 131 9.47 -44.34 -2.50
N ASP A 132 8.41 -43.54 -2.50
CA ASP A 132 7.28 -43.67 -1.57
C ASP A 132 5.99 -44.14 -2.28
N PRO A 133 5.50 -45.37 -1.99
CA PRO A 133 4.25 -45.89 -2.52
C PRO A 133 3.00 -45.12 -2.06
N SER A 134 3.06 -44.39 -0.94
CA SER A 134 1.89 -43.71 -0.36
C SER A 134 1.54 -42.38 -1.06
N THR A 135 2.39 -41.90 -1.97
CA THR A 135 2.21 -40.62 -2.66
C THR A 135 1.79 -40.82 -4.13
N LEU A 136 0.95 -39.91 -4.64
CA LEU A 136 0.50 -39.93 -6.04
C LEU A 136 1.69 -39.64 -6.96
N PRO A 137 1.87 -40.36 -8.09
CA PRO A 137 2.92 -40.06 -9.06
C PRO A 137 2.67 -38.75 -9.80
N SER A 138 3.74 -38.07 -10.24
CA SER A 138 3.65 -36.78 -10.94
C SER A 138 2.76 -36.84 -12.18
N PHE A 139 2.76 -37.99 -12.88
CA PHE A 139 1.82 -38.26 -13.97
C PHE A 139 0.35 -38.24 -13.50
N GLY A 140 0.07 -38.82 -12.35
CA GLY A 140 -1.24 -38.76 -11.68
C GLY A 140 -1.62 -37.34 -11.25
N HIS A 141 -0.65 -36.53 -10.79
CA HIS A 141 -0.88 -35.10 -10.55
C HIS A 141 -1.28 -34.35 -11.83
N GLY A 142 -0.68 -34.70 -12.97
CA GLY A 142 -1.07 -34.18 -14.28
C GLY A 142 -2.49 -34.57 -14.68
N ILE A 143 -2.87 -35.85 -14.55
CA ILE A 143 -4.24 -36.31 -14.85
C ILE A 143 -5.27 -35.61 -13.96
N ALA A 144 -5.00 -35.49 -12.66
CA ALA A 144 -5.84 -34.74 -11.73
C ALA A 144 -6.02 -33.29 -12.21
N GLY A 145 -4.96 -32.69 -12.77
CA GLY A 145 -4.98 -31.38 -13.41
C GLY A 145 -5.96 -31.29 -14.58
N ILE A 146 -5.96 -32.27 -15.49
CA ILE A 146 -6.91 -32.33 -16.62
C ILE A 146 -8.35 -32.43 -16.12
N MET A 147 -8.61 -33.31 -15.15
CA MET A 147 -9.95 -33.52 -14.60
C MET A 147 -10.45 -32.25 -13.91
N ALA A 148 -9.62 -31.62 -13.06
CA ALA A 148 -9.94 -30.36 -12.40
C ALA A 148 -10.15 -29.22 -13.41
N GLY A 149 -9.28 -29.14 -14.42
CA GLY A 149 -9.37 -28.19 -15.53
C GLY A 149 -10.68 -28.33 -16.33
N THR A 150 -11.13 -29.56 -16.54
CA THR A 150 -12.41 -29.84 -17.22
C THR A 150 -13.58 -29.38 -16.36
N THR A 151 -13.60 -29.73 -15.07
CA THR A 151 -14.66 -29.34 -14.12
C THR A 151 -14.81 -27.82 -14.01
N VAL A 152 -13.70 -27.09 -13.82
CA VAL A 152 -13.76 -25.63 -13.72
C VAL A 152 -14.16 -24.96 -15.05
N SER A 153 -13.94 -25.61 -16.20
CA SER A 153 -14.29 -25.05 -17.52
C SER A 153 -15.79 -24.76 -17.66
N PHE A 154 -16.66 -25.51 -16.98
CA PHE A 154 -18.11 -25.26 -16.99
C PHE A 154 -18.51 -23.97 -16.28
N ILE A 155 -17.69 -23.48 -15.36
CA ILE A 155 -17.90 -22.19 -14.68
C ILE A 155 -17.11 -21.10 -15.40
N ALA A 156 -15.92 -21.43 -15.86
CA ALA A 156 -15.01 -20.47 -16.44
C ALA A 156 -15.37 -20.03 -17.85
N ALA A 157 -15.89 -20.93 -18.69
CA ALA A 157 -16.27 -20.59 -20.07
C ALA A 157 -17.22 -19.38 -20.16
N PRO A 158 -18.34 -19.31 -19.42
CA PRO A 158 -19.23 -18.14 -19.47
C PRO A 158 -18.56 -16.89 -18.89
N VAL A 159 -17.80 -17.01 -17.81
CA VAL A 159 -17.14 -15.86 -17.16
C VAL A 159 -16.03 -15.27 -18.04
N GLU A 160 -15.18 -16.12 -18.61
CA GLU A 160 -14.10 -15.72 -19.51
C GLU A 160 -14.65 -15.14 -20.82
N HIS A 161 -15.75 -15.71 -21.35
CA HIS A 161 -16.39 -15.18 -22.55
C HIS A 161 -16.90 -13.75 -22.32
N VAL A 162 -17.63 -13.50 -21.23
CA VAL A 162 -18.11 -12.16 -20.88
C VAL A 162 -16.93 -11.20 -20.66
N LYS A 163 -15.87 -11.65 -19.96
CA LYS A 163 -14.65 -10.86 -19.74
C LYS A 163 -13.99 -10.45 -21.07
N ALA A 164 -13.77 -11.41 -21.96
CA ALA A 164 -13.12 -11.17 -23.24
C ALA A 164 -13.90 -10.14 -24.08
N ARG A 165 -15.24 -10.25 -24.11
CA ARG A 165 -16.12 -9.34 -24.85
C ARG A 165 -16.13 -7.92 -24.30
N LEU A 166 -16.05 -7.76 -22.96
CA LEU A 166 -15.90 -6.44 -22.34
C LEU A 166 -14.53 -5.81 -22.62
N GLN A 167 -13.47 -6.62 -22.73
CA GLN A 167 -12.10 -6.14 -22.93
C GLN A 167 -11.82 -5.65 -24.36
N ILE A 168 -12.55 -6.15 -25.37
CA ILE A 168 -12.41 -5.73 -26.77
C ILE A 168 -13.22 -4.48 -27.15
N GLN A 169 -14.04 -3.96 -26.24
CA GLN A 169 -14.88 -2.80 -26.52
C GLN A 169 -14.08 -1.49 -26.40
N TYR A 170 -13.77 -0.88 -27.54
CA TYR A 170 -13.08 0.41 -27.63
C TYR A 170 -14.08 1.54 -27.91
N ALA A 171 -14.53 2.24 -26.87
CA ALA A 171 -15.30 3.48 -27.03
C ALA A 171 -14.93 4.47 -25.92
N ALA A 172 -14.47 5.65 -26.34
CA ALA A 172 -14.20 6.79 -25.47
C ALA A 172 -15.49 7.25 -24.78
N ASP A 173 -16.58 7.35 -25.55
CA ASP A 173 -17.90 7.73 -25.05
C ASP A 173 -18.69 6.53 -24.50
N LYS A 174 -19.38 6.75 -23.37
CA LYS A 174 -20.23 5.72 -22.73
C LYS A 174 -21.43 5.33 -23.61
N ALA A 175 -21.96 6.25 -24.41
CA ALA A 175 -23.11 6.02 -25.29
C ALA A 175 -22.79 5.10 -26.49
N GLY A 176 -21.54 5.06 -26.94
CA GLY A 176 -21.06 4.20 -28.04
C GLY A 176 -20.68 2.77 -27.63
N ARG A 177 -20.94 2.38 -26.38
CA ARG A 177 -20.58 1.07 -25.83
C ARG A 177 -21.69 0.05 -26.05
N LEU A 178 -21.38 -1.08 -26.69
CA LEU A 178 -22.31 -2.20 -26.87
C LEU A 178 -22.77 -2.81 -25.53
N TYR A 179 -21.85 -2.87 -24.56
CA TYR A 179 -22.09 -3.38 -23.21
C TYR A 179 -21.79 -2.29 -22.19
N SER A 180 -22.80 -1.98 -21.36
CA SER A 180 -22.65 -1.09 -20.19
C SER A 180 -21.89 -1.77 -19.06
N GLY A 181 -21.89 -3.10 -19.05
CA GLY A 181 -21.24 -3.92 -18.04
C GLY A 181 -21.45 -5.42 -18.27
N PRO A 182 -21.13 -6.26 -17.28
CA PRO A 182 -21.09 -7.72 -17.40
C PRO A 182 -22.46 -8.34 -17.30
N ILE A 183 -23.29 -7.81 -16.40
CA ILE A 183 -24.69 -8.24 -16.26
C ILE A 183 -25.43 -7.92 -17.56
N ASP A 184 -25.20 -6.74 -18.12
CA ASP A 184 -25.75 -6.34 -19.42
C ASP A 184 -25.23 -7.23 -20.56
N CYS A 185 -23.93 -7.51 -20.60
CA CYS A 185 -23.33 -8.45 -21.56
C CYS A 185 -23.98 -9.85 -21.48
N THR A 186 -24.06 -10.42 -20.27
CA THR A 186 -24.70 -11.71 -20.03
C THR A 186 -26.18 -11.71 -20.42
N LYS A 187 -26.94 -10.68 -20.03
CA LYS A 187 -28.36 -10.53 -20.38
C LYS A 187 -28.56 -10.46 -21.89
N LYS A 188 -27.76 -9.66 -22.60
CA LYS A 188 -27.82 -9.54 -24.06
C LYS A 188 -27.45 -10.85 -24.76
N LEU A 189 -26.38 -11.52 -24.32
CA LEU A 189 -25.97 -12.82 -24.86
C LEU A 189 -27.04 -13.91 -24.67
N LEU A 190 -27.62 -14.00 -23.46
CA LEU A 190 -28.68 -14.93 -23.17
C LEU A 190 -29.97 -14.59 -23.94
N GLY A 191 -30.30 -13.31 -24.07
CA GLY A 191 -31.50 -12.84 -24.76
C GLY A 191 -31.48 -13.10 -26.27
N THR A 192 -30.33 -12.99 -26.93
CA THR A 192 -30.26 -13.16 -28.39
C THR A 192 -29.80 -14.55 -28.83
N HIS A 193 -28.88 -15.19 -28.08
CA HIS A 193 -28.22 -16.45 -28.49
C HIS A 193 -28.39 -17.58 -27.47
N GLY A 194 -29.09 -17.33 -26.36
CA GLY A 194 -29.34 -18.32 -25.31
C GLY A 194 -28.09 -18.83 -24.61
N ILE A 195 -28.23 -19.95 -23.92
CA ILE A 195 -27.16 -20.61 -23.15
C ILE A 195 -26.01 -21.06 -24.07
N SER A 196 -26.34 -21.51 -25.29
CA SER A 196 -25.36 -21.91 -26.31
C SER A 196 -24.44 -20.75 -26.71
N GLY A 197 -25.01 -19.53 -26.81
CA GLY A 197 -24.24 -18.32 -27.04
C GLY A 197 -23.29 -18.00 -25.89
N LEU A 198 -23.76 -18.11 -24.65
CA LEU A 198 -22.92 -17.85 -23.47
C LEU A 198 -21.76 -18.85 -23.35
N TYR A 199 -21.98 -20.13 -23.68
CA TYR A 199 -20.98 -21.22 -23.60
C TYR A 199 -20.17 -21.44 -24.88
N ARG A 200 -20.19 -20.50 -25.82
CA ARG A 200 -19.52 -20.59 -27.13
C ARG A 200 -18.06 -21.05 -27.06
N GLY A 201 -17.32 -20.58 -26.06
CA GLY A 201 -15.90 -20.90 -25.86
C GLY A 201 -15.61 -22.18 -25.08
N LEU A 202 -16.61 -22.97 -24.66
CA LEU A 202 -16.42 -24.08 -23.71
C LEU A 202 -15.40 -25.11 -24.17
N PHE A 203 -15.50 -25.60 -25.41
CA PHE A 203 -14.57 -26.61 -25.90
C PHE A 203 -13.13 -26.09 -25.99
N ALA A 204 -12.94 -24.86 -26.50
CA ALA A 204 -11.62 -24.22 -26.55
C ALA A 204 -11.06 -23.99 -25.13
N THR A 205 -11.95 -23.76 -24.16
CA THR A 205 -11.61 -23.61 -22.75
C THR A 205 -11.16 -24.93 -22.12
N ILE A 206 -11.86 -26.04 -22.42
CA ILE A 206 -11.47 -27.39 -21.97
C ILE A 206 -10.11 -27.78 -22.57
N LEU A 207 -9.90 -27.52 -23.87
CA LEU A 207 -8.62 -27.77 -24.53
C LEU A 207 -7.48 -26.94 -23.91
N PHE A 208 -7.71 -25.66 -23.63
CA PHE A 208 -6.72 -24.83 -22.94
C PHE A 208 -6.41 -25.38 -21.53
N ARG A 209 -7.44 -25.82 -20.80
CA ARG A 209 -7.27 -26.36 -19.45
C ARG A 209 -6.76 -27.79 -19.39
N SER A 210 -6.76 -28.56 -20.48
CA SER A 210 -6.09 -29.87 -20.49
C SER A 210 -4.57 -29.74 -20.30
N PHE A 211 -3.98 -28.60 -20.66
CA PHE A 211 -2.58 -28.29 -20.36
C PHE A 211 -2.27 -28.11 -18.87
N PHE A 212 -3.29 -28.10 -17.98
CA PHE A 212 -3.08 -28.23 -16.54
C PHE A 212 -2.36 -29.54 -16.17
N PHE A 213 -2.33 -30.51 -17.07
CA PHE A 213 -1.43 -31.65 -17.00
C PHE A 213 0.02 -31.23 -16.76
N PHE A 214 0.55 -30.34 -17.60
CA PHE A 214 1.93 -29.86 -17.50
C PHE A 214 2.13 -28.97 -16.29
N TRP A 215 1.11 -28.18 -15.91
CA TRP A 215 1.19 -27.35 -14.71
C TRP A 215 1.37 -28.20 -13.46
N TRP A 216 0.40 -29.06 -13.15
CA TRP A 216 0.40 -29.80 -11.88
C TRP A 216 1.39 -30.96 -11.87
N GLY A 217 1.69 -31.55 -13.03
CA GLY A 217 2.75 -32.55 -13.15
C GLY A 217 4.13 -31.94 -12.89
N SER A 218 4.47 -30.82 -13.54
CA SER A 218 5.76 -30.15 -13.31
C SER A 218 5.86 -29.54 -11.92
N TYR A 219 4.77 -29.03 -11.34
CA TYR A 219 4.75 -28.54 -9.96
C TYR A 219 5.19 -29.61 -8.96
N ASP A 220 4.67 -30.83 -9.08
CA ASP A 220 5.05 -31.94 -8.22
C ASP A 220 6.51 -32.37 -8.42
N VAL A 221 6.96 -32.49 -9.68
CA VAL A 221 8.37 -32.81 -10.00
C VAL A 221 9.33 -31.78 -9.40
N LEU A 222 9.06 -30.49 -9.62
CA LEU A 222 9.89 -29.39 -9.13
C LEU A 222 9.88 -29.33 -7.60
N THR A 223 8.73 -29.51 -6.96
CA THR A 223 8.60 -29.52 -5.50
C THR A 223 9.44 -30.64 -4.90
N ARG A 224 9.38 -31.86 -5.46
CA ARG A 224 10.17 -33.00 -4.99
C ARG A 224 11.66 -32.79 -5.20
N MET A 225 12.05 -32.36 -6.40
CA MET A 225 13.44 -32.09 -6.74
C MET A 225 14.06 -31.04 -5.79
N MET A 226 13.35 -29.95 -5.52
CA MET A 226 13.84 -28.92 -4.60
C MET A 226 13.89 -29.43 -3.15
N ARG A 227 12.92 -30.22 -2.69
CA ARG A 227 12.95 -30.84 -1.35
C ARG A 227 14.14 -31.78 -1.17
N GLU A 228 14.54 -32.51 -2.21
CA GLU A 228 15.64 -33.47 -2.15
C GLU A 228 17.02 -32.86 -2.38
N ARG A 229 17.11 -31.74 -3.13
CA ARG A 229 18.39 -31.16 -3.59
C ARG A 229 18.74 -29.83 -2.93
N THR A 230 17.83 -29.23 -2.15
CA THR A 230 18.05 -27.92 -1.53
C THR A 230 17.63 -27.93 -0.06
N ASN A 231 18.20 -27.04 0.74
CA ASN A 231 17.82 -26.85 2.16
C ASN A 231 16.80 -25.71 2.33
N MET A 232 15.92 -25.51 1.34
CA MET A 232 14.95 -24.41 1.33
C MET A 232 13.74 -24.71 2.23
N SER A 233 13.17 -23.67 2.83
CA SER A 233 11.92 -23.78 3.59
C SER A 233 10.75 -24.18 2.69
N ALA A 234 9.73 -24.84 3.25
CA ALA A 234 8.55 -25.25 2.47
C ALA A 234 7.89 -24.09 1.70
N PRO A 235 7.70 -22.88 2.27
CA PRO A 235 7.18 -21.73 1.53
C PRO A 235 8.06 -21.31 0.35
N ALA A 236 9.39 -21.34 0.51
CA ALA A 236 10.32 -21.01 -0.57
C ALA A 236 10.26 -22.03 -1.71
N ILE A 237 10.18 -23.32 -1.38
CA ILE A 237 10.00 -24.38 -2.38
C ILE A 237 8.68 -24.20 -3.13
N ASN A 238 7.60 -23.95 -2.41
CA ASN A 238 6.27 -23.75 -3.00
C ASN A 238 6.23 -22.50 -3.90
N PHE A 239 6.91 -21.42 -3.51
CA PHE A 239 7.08 -20.21 -4.33
C PHE A 239 7.80 -20.51 -5.64
N TRP A 240 8.98 -21.14 -5.60
CA TRP A 240 9.79 -21.42 -6.79
C TRP A 240 9.16 -22.49 -7.67
N ALA A 241 8.70 -23.61 -7.09
CA ALA A 241 8.02 -24.67 -7.83
C ALA A 241 6.69 -24.18 -8.44
N GLY A 242 5.94 -23.36 -7.70
CA GLY A 242 4.71 -22.71 -8.17
C GLY A 242 4.95 -21.77 -9.35
N GLY A 243 5.95 -20.89 -9.22
CA GLY A 243 6.32 -19.93 -10.26
C GLY A 243 6.84 -20.61 -11.53
N VAL A 244 7.77 -21.55 -11.42
CA VAL A 244 8.39 -22.23 -12.58
C VAL A 244 7.38 -23.16 -13.28
N SER A 245 6.57 -23.91 -12.53
CA SER A 245 5.53 -24.77 -13.13
C SER A 245 4.46 -23.97 -13.88
N ALA A 246 4.14 -22.77 -13.41
CA ALA A 246 3.26 -21.86 -14.14
C ALA A 246 3.86 -21.41 -15.48
N GLN A 247 5.18 -21.21 -15.56
CA GLN A 247 5.84 -20.90 -16.82
C GLN A 247 5.78 -22.06 -17.81
N ILE A 248 5.98 -23.30 -17.34
CA ILE A 248 5.83 -24.50 -18.15
C ILE A 248 4.40 -24.61 -18.69
N PHE A 249 3.40 -24.32 -17.86
CA PHE A 249 2.00 -24.26 -18.30
C PHE A 249 1.79 -23.24 -19.41
N TRP A 250 2.28 -22.00 -19.27
CA TRP A 250 2.09 -21.01 -20.32
C TRP A 250 2.84 -21.34 -21.59
N ILE A 251 4.07 -21.87 -21.52
CA ILE A 251 4.80 -22.32 -22.72
C ILE A 251 3.99 -23.38 -23.48
N THR A 252 3.39 -24.34 -22.77
CA THR A 252 2.68 -25.45 -23.41
C THR A 252 1.26 -25.07 -23.87
N SER A 253 0.56 -24.23 -23.11
CA SER A 253 -0.86 -23.90 -23.35
C SER A 253 -1.09 -22.69 -24.24
N TYR A 254 -0.11 -21.79 -24.40
CA TYR A 254 -0.32 -20.49 -25.04
C TYR A 254 -0.94 -20.56 -26.45
N PRO A 255 -0.52 -21.46 -27.36
CA PRO A 255 -1.16 -21.58 -28.67
C PRO A 255 -2.66 -21.84 -28.58
N SER A 256 -3.11 -22.65 -27.62
CA SER A 256 -4.53 -22.94 -27.41
C SER A 256 -5.28 -21.75 -26.80
N ASP A 257 -4.61 -20.94 -25.97
CA ASP A 257 -5.20 -19.72 -25.41
C ASP A 257 -5.47 -18.68 -26.50
N VAL A 258 -4.58 -18.50 -27.46
CA VAL A 258 -4.81 -17.60 -28.61
C VAL A 258 -6.05 -18.01 -29.40
N VAL A 259 -6.23 -19.30 -29.68
CA VAL A 259 -7.42 -19.82 -30.37
C VAL A 259 -8.68 -19.61 -29.53
N LYS A 260 -8.61 -19.88 -28.22
CA LYS A 260 -9.72 -19.66 -27.27
C LYS A 260 -10.16 -18.20 -27.25
N GLN A 261 -9.22 -17.27 -27.08
CA GLN A 261 -9.50 -15.83 -27.02
C GLN A 261 -10.11 -15.33 -28.32
N ARG A 262 -9.59 -15.80 -29.47
CA ARG A 262 -10.10 -15.42 -30.77
C ARG A 262 -11.53 -15.92 -31.02
N LEU A 263 -11.85 -17.12 -30.55
CA LEU A 263 -13.22 -17.65 -30.60
C LEU A 263 -14.18 -16.89 -29.66
N MET A 264 -13.73 -16.51 -28.46
CA MET A 264 -14.53 -15.78 -27.46
C MET A 264 -14.75 -14.30 -27.83
N THR A 265 -13.97 -13.77 -28.76
CA THR A 265 -14.05 -12.35 -29.19
C THR A 265 -14.63 -12.19 -30.59
N ASP A 266 -14.94 -13.31 -31.26
CA ASP A 266 -15.68 -13.34 -32.52
C ASP A 266 -17.03 -12.61 -32.37
N PRO A 267 -17.41 -11.74 -33.32
CA PRO A 267 -18.78 -11.25 -33.41
C PRO A 267 -19.79 -12.40 -33.40
N MET A 268 -20.84 -12.27 -32.61
CA MET A 268 -21.89 -13.28 -32.54
C MET A 268 -22.95 -13.08 -33.63
N GLY A 269 -23.08 -11.85 -34.13
CA GLY A 269 -24.07 -11.45 -35.14
C GLY A 269 -25.51 -11.58 -34.66
N GLY A 270 -26.44 -11.47 -35.61
CA GLY A 270 -27.88 -11.49 -35.34
C GLY A 270 -28.34 -10.23 -34.60
N GLY A 271 -29.34 -10.36 -33.71
CA GLY A 271 -29.97 -9.25 -32.96
C GLY A 271 -29.06 -8.50 -31.97
N LEU A 272 -27.77 -8.85 -31.90
CA LEU A 272 -26.77 -8.18 -31.06
C LEU A 272 -26.07 -7.01 -31.79
N ASN A 273 -26.19 -6.91 -33.12
CA ASN A 273 -25.58 -5.87 -33.96
C ASN A 273 -24.06 -5.65 -33.75
N ASP A 274 -23.31 -6.71 -33.43
CA ASP A 274 -21.88 -6.65 -33.10
C ASP A 274 -20.94 -7.08 -34.25
N GLY A 275 -21.51 -7.32 -35.44
CA GLY A 275 -20.79 -7.72 -36.66
C GLY A 275 -21.28 -9.05 -37.24
N GLN A 276 -20.55 -9.61 -38.20
CA GLN A 276 -20.83 -10.94 -38.75
C GLN A 276 -19.88 -11.99 -38.16
N ARG A 277 -20.46 -13.13 -37.80
CA ARG A 277 -19.74 -14.26 -37.21
C ARG A 277 -18.72 -14.87 -38.16
N GLN A 278 -17.48 -15.00 -37.71
CA GLN A 278 -16.37 -15.47 -38.55
C GLN A 278 -16.01 -16.93 -38.34
N PHE A 279 -16.25 -17.49 -37.14
CA PHE A 279 -15.85 -18.87 -36.83
C PHE A 279 -17.07 -19.76 -36.51
N ARG A 280 -17.13 -20.97 -37.09
CA ARG A 280 -18.14 -21.98 -36.69
C ARG A 280 -17.69 -22.75 -35.46
N GLY A 281 -16.39 -22.98 -35.30
CA GLY A 281 -15.79 -23.53 -34.09
C GLY A 281 -14.31 -23.19 -33.91
N TRP A 282 -13.68 -23.80 -32.91
CA TRP A 282 -12.28 -23.55 -32.57
C TRP A 282 -11.30 -23.94 -33.69
N LYS A 283 -11.64 -24.96 -34.51
CA LYS A 283 -10.81 -25.39 -35.65
C LYS A 283 -10.71 -24.29 -36.72
N ASP A 284 -11.81 -23.58 -36.98
CA ASP A 284 -11.83 -22.48 -37.94
C ASP A 284 -11.01 -21.30 -37.41
N ALA A 285 -11.16 -20.98 -36.12
CA ALA A 285 -10.36 -19.96 -35.46
C ALA A 285 -8.86 -20.31 -35.49
N ALA A 286 -8.49 -21.57 -35.24
CA ALA A 286 -7.12 -22.03 -35.36
C ALA A 286 -6.60 -21.90 -36.81
N THR A 287 -7.39 -22.34 -37.79
CA THR A 287 -7.03 -22.23 -39.21
C THR A 287 -6.85 -20.77 -39.63
N ALA A 288 -7.70 -19.87 -39.14
CA ALA A 288 -7.59 -18.44 -39.42
C ALA A 288 -6.32 -17.82 -38.82
N VAL A 289 -5.97 -18.16 -37.57
CA VAL A 289 -4.70 -17.72 -36.93
C VAL A 289 -3.50 -18.14 -37.79
N TYR A 290 -3.49 -19.39 -38.27
CA TYR A 290 -2.42 -19.88 -39.12
C TYR A 290 -2.39 -19.19 -40.48
N LYS A 291 -3.54 -18.99 -41.12
CA LYS A 291 -3.60 -18.32 -42.44
C LYS A 291 -3.13 -16.87 -42.41
N GLU A 292 -3.36 -16.16 -41.32
CA GLU A 292 -2.97 -14.73 -41.22
C GLU A 292 -1.49 -14.52 -40.96
N ARG A 293 -0.88 -15.32 -40.07
CA ARG A 293 0.48 -15.06 -39.57
C ARG A 293 1.36 -16.32 -39.42
N GLY A 294 0.92 -17.45 -39.96
CA GLY A 294 1.60 -18.74 -39.82
C GLY A 294 1.76 -19.15 -38.36
N LEU A 295 2.85 -19.88 -38.07
CA LEU A 295 3.17 -20.33 -36.70
C LEU A 295 3.39 -19.17 -35.71
N LYS A 296 3.85 -18.00 -36.19
CA LYS A 296 4.06 -16.81 -35.35
C LYS A 296 2.74 -16.25 -34.80
N GLY A 297 1.62 -16.49 -35.47
CA GLY A 297 0.29 -16.06 -35.03
C GLY A 297 -0.11 -16.63 -33.66
N TYR A 298 0.24 -17.89 -33.40
CA TYR A 298 -0.08 -18.59 -32.15
C TYR A 298 0.70 -18.08 -30.93
N TRP A 299 1.73 -17.26 -31.13
CA TRP A 299 2.59 -16.72 -30.07
C TRP A 299 2.44 -15.21 -29.89
N ARG A 300 1.48 -14.59 -30.59
CA ARG A 300 1.21 -13.15 -30.48
C ARG A 300 0.76 -12.81 -29.06
N GLY A 301 1.48 -11.90 -28.39
CA GLY A 301 1.22 -11.48 -27.01
C GLY A 301 1.83 -12.38 -25.92
N PHE A 302 2.69 -13.34 -26.29
CA PHE A 302 3.25 -14.33 -25.36
C PHE A 302 4.08 -13.68 -24.23
N VAL A 303 4.97 -12.75 -24.58
CA VAL A 303 5.90 -12.11 -23.64
C VAL A 303 5.21 -11.48 -22.42
N PRO A 304 4.20 -10.58 -22.55
CA PRO A 304 3.53 -10.02 -21.40
C PRO A 304 2.78 -11.08 -20.56
N CYS A 305 2.27 -12.13 -21.20
CA CYS A 305 1.62 -13.24 -20.49
C CYS A 305 2.64 -14.07 -19.68
N PHE A 306 3.79 -14.38 -20.28
CA PHE A 306 4.87 -15.14 -19.67
C PHE A 306 5.53 -14.39 -18.50
N LEU A 307 5.80 -13.09 -18.65
CA LEU A 307 6.35 -12.28 -17.58
C LEU A 307 5.39 -12.13 -16.39
N ARG A 308 4.08 -12.01 -16.64
CA ARG A 308 3.05 -11.94 -15.59
C ARG A 308 2.88 -13.26 -14.83
N ALA A 309 3.10 -14.39 -15.50
CA ALA A 309 2.71 -15.69 -14.97
C ALA A 309 3.45 -16.08 -13.69
N PHE A 310 4.75 -15.81 -13.60
CA PHE A 310 5.53 -16.18 -12.42
C PHE A 310 5.10 -15.37 -11.18
N PRO A 311 5.10 -14.01 -11.18
CA PRO A 311 4.69 -13.24 -10.00
C PRO A 311 3.25 -13.51 -9.57
N ALA A 312 2.31 -13.60 -10.52
CA ALA A 312 0.90 -13.80 -10.20
C ALA A 312 0.64 -15.16 -9.52
N ASN A 313 1.28 -16.23 -9.98
CA ASN A 313 1.08 -17.56 -9.40
C ASN A 313 1.88 -17.76 -8.11
N ALA A 314 3.07 -17.16 -7.99
CA ALA A 314 3.85 -17.18 -6.77
C ALA A 314 3.10 -16.49 -5.61
N MET A 315 2.54 -15.30 -5.86
CA MET A 315 1.71 -14.58 -4.88
C MET A 315 0.42 -15.33 -4.52
N ALA A 316 -0.24 -15.94 -5.52
CA ALA A 316 -1.45 -16.73 -5.30
C ALA A 316 -1.24 -17.92 -4.37
N LEU A 317 -0.06 -18.57 -4.47
CA LEU A 317 0.27 -19.76 -3.71
C LEU A 317 0.75 -19.38 -2.30
N VAL A 318 1.51 -18.28 -2.16
CA VAL A 318 1.82 -17.67 -0.85
C VAL A 318 0.54 -17.28 -0.10
N ALA A 319 -0.43 -16.66 -0.78
CA ALA A 319 -1.71 -16.29 -0.20
C ALA A 319 -2.54 -17.52 0.22
N PHE A 320 -2.58 -18.56 -0.63
CA PHE A 320 -3.26 -19.82 -0.31
C PHE A 320 -2.65 -20.48 0.94
N GLU A 321 -1.32 -20.55 1.02
CA GLU A 321 -0.61 -21.18 2.14
C GLU A 321 -0.67 -20.36 3.42
N GLY A 322 -0.57 -19.03 3.32
CA GLY A 322 -0.81 -18.12 4.42
C GLY A 322 -2.21 -18.36 5.01
N VAL A 323 -3.24 -18.39 4.17
CA VAL A 323 -4.61 -18.63 4.64
C VAL A 323 -4.78 -20.03 5.23
N MET A 324 -4.22 -21.07 4.61
CA MET A 324 -4.25 -22.44 5.17
C MET A 324 -3.54 -22.55 6.52
N ARG A 325 -2.48 -21.75 6.76
CA ARG A 325 -1.70 -21.76 8.01
C ARG A 325 -2.35 -20.95 9.13
N TRP A 326 -3.11 -19.90 8.80
CA TRP A 326 -3.74 -18.97 9.76
C TRP A 326 -5.22 -19.27 10.04
N LEU A 327 -5.81 -20.28 9.37
CA LEU A 327 -7.20 -20.71 9.53
C LEU A 327 -7.63 -21.44 10.84
N PRO A 328 -6.88 -21.52 11.95
CA PRO A 328 -7.44 -22.02 13.21
C PRO A 328 -8.44 -21.08 13.91
N TYR A 329 -8.51 -19.79 13.56
CA TYR A 329 -9.24 -18.80 14.35
C TYR A 329 -10.54 -18.31 13.69
N PRO A 330 -11.74 -18.54 14.28
CA PRO A 330 -13.04 -18.17 13.69
C PRO A 330 -13.21 -16.65 13.43
N ILE A 331 -12.44 -15.82 14.14
CA ILE A 331 -12.41 -14.36 13.96
C ILE A 331 -11.84 -13.96 12.58
N THR A 332 -10.90 -14.75 12.04
CA THR A 332 -10.30 -14.48 10.72
C THR A 332 -11.28 -14.69 9.55
N LEU A 333 -12.26 -15.60 9.70
CA LEU A 333 -13.33 -15.82 8.73
C LEU A 333 -14.31 -14.65 8.67
N LEU A 334 -14.63 -14.06 9.83
CA LEU A 334 -15.52 -12.91 9.92
C LEU A 334 -14.85 -11.66 9.32
N LEU A 335 -13.59 -11.42 9.65
CA LEU A 335 -12.78 -10.34 9.07
C LEU A 335 -12.56 -10.53 7.57
N ALA A 336 -12.28 -11.75 7.11
CA ALA A 336 -12.17 -12.09 5.70
C ALA A 336 -13.47 -11.86 4.93
N ALA A 337 -14.61 -12.25 5.51
CA ALA A 337 -15.92 -12.04 4.91
C ALA A 337 -16.29 -10.55 4.88
N LEU A 338 -15.98 -9.79 5.93
CA LEU A 338 -16.21 -8.36 6.01
C LEU A 338 -15.32 -7.57 5.03
N LEU A 339 -14.06 -7.97 4.87
CA LEU A 339 -13.16 -7.40 3.87
C LEU A 339 -13.62 -7.71 2.45
N ALA A 340 -14.00 -8.96 2.16
CA ALA A 340 -14.53 -9.35 0.86
C ALA A 340 -15.86 -8.64 0.53
N PHE A 341 -16.72 -8.46 1.53
CA PHE A 341 -18.01 -7.78 1.38
C PHE A 341 -17.85 -6.26 1.23
N GLY A 342 -17.00 -5.62 2.05
CA GLY A 342 -16.67 -4.21 1.93
C GLY A 342 -16.01 -3.87 0.59
N PHE A 343 -15.14 -4.76 0.10
CA PHE A 343 -14.52 -4.61 -1.21
C PHE A 343 -15.52 -4.81 -2.37
N LEU A 344 -16.52 -5.70 -2.20
CA LEU A 344 -17.64 -5.84 -3.15
C LEU A 344 -18.50 -4.58 -3.21
N ILE A 345 -18.80 -3.96 -2.07
CA ILE A 345 -19.60 -2.73 -1.99
C ILE A 345 -18.89 -1.56 -2.66
N PHE A 346 -17.59 -1.40 -2.42
CA PHE A 346 -16.77 -0.38 -3.07
C PHE A 346 -16.79 -0.50 -4.60
N LEU A 347 -16.81 -1.73 -5.11
CA LEU A 347 -16.76 -2.03 -6.53
C LEU A 347 -18.12 -2.00 -7.26
N ILE A 348 -19.23 -2.16 -6.54
CA ILE A 348 -20.61 -2.14 -7.08
C ILE A 348 -21.26 -0.76 -6.89
N SER A 349 -20.71 0.10 -6.03
CA SER A 349 -21.20 1.46 -5.83
C SER A 349 -21.15 2.25 -7.15
N PRO A 350 -22.30 2.77 -7.65
CA PRO A 350 -22.30 3.58 -8.84
C PRO A 350 -21.40 4.80 -8.61
N SER A 351 -20.39 4.98 -9.46
CA SER A 351 -19.64 6.23 -9.48
C SER A 351 -20.61 7.34 -9.87
N ALA A 352 -21.11 8.08 -8.88
CA ALA A 352 -21.89 9.29 -9.10
C ALA A 352 -21.03 10.22 -9.96
N SER A 353 -21.38 10.33 -11.24
CA SER A 353 -20.84 11.35 -12.14
C SER A 353 -21.76 12.56 -12.01
N PRO A 354 -21.23 13.79 -11.96
CA PRO A 354 -22.03 15.00 -11.88
C PRO A 354 -22.88 15.15 -13.15
N PRO A 355 -24.04 15.82 -13.08
CA PRO A 355 -24.92 15.97 -14.24
C PRO A 355 -24.23 16.79 -15.34
N LEU A 356 -24.24 16.25 -16.56
CA LEU A 356 -23.89 16.99 -17.77
C LEU A 356 -25.04 17.96 -18.11
N ALA A 357 -24.68 19.22 -18.32
CA ALA A 357 -25.57 20.26 -18.80
C ALA A 357 -25.83 20.08 -20.31
N ASP A 358 -27.10 19.97 -20.69
CA ASP A 358 -27.55 20.13 -22.06
C ASP A 358 -27.52 21.62 -22.47
N SER A 359 -27.12 21.85 -23.70
CA SER A 359 -27.00 23.15 -24.37
C SER A 359 -28.37 23.71 -24.78
N VAL A 360 -28.78 24.87 -24.23
CA VAL A 360 -29.82 25.73 -24.84
C VAL A 360 -29.58 27.21 -24.53
N HIS A 361 -29.42 27.98 -25.63
CA HIS A 361 -29.59 29.42 -25.86
C HIS A 361 -28.92 30.50 -24.98
N ALA A 362 -28.24 31.40 -25.70
CA ALA A 362 -27.69 32.66 -25.22
C ALA A 362 -28.76 33.70 -24.86
N ALA A 363 -28.58 34.38 -23.74
CA ALA A 363 -28.95 35.79 -23.51
C ALA A 363 -28.03 36.37 -22.42
N PRO A 364 -27.64 37.65 -22.51
CA PRO A 364 -26.60 38.25 -21.67
C PRO A 364 -27.16 38.67 -20.32
N LEU A 365 -26.33 38.72 -19.27
CA LEU A 365 -26.28 39.76 -18.21
C LEU A 365 -25.49 39.30 -16.96
N THR A 366 -24.52 40.14 -16.59
CA THR A 366 -24.07 40.56 -15.25
C THR A 366 -23.67 39.54 -14.17
N ASP A 367 -22.42 39.70 -13.74
CA ASP A 367 -21.85 39.44 -12.41
C ASP A 367 -22.81 39.00 -11.31
N THR A 368 -22.59 37.80 -10.75
CA THR A 368 -22.15 37.55 -9.36
C THR A 368 -22.32 36.08 -8.99
N SER A 369 -21.38 35.55 -8.19
CA SER A 369 -21.48 34.31 -7.38
C SER A 369 -21.51 32.94 -8.09
N GLY A 370 -20.34 32.44 -8.49
CA GLY A 370 -20.09 31.00 -8.75
C GLY A 370 -19.34 30.35 -7.57
N SER A 371 -19.94 29.34 -6.95
CA SER A 371 -19.49 28.71 -5.69
C SER A 371 -18.09 28.10 -5.75
N SER A 372 -17.37 28.20 -4.63
CA SER A 372 -15.99 27.72 -4.40
C SER A 372 -15.77 26.22 -4.57
N SER A 373 -16.82 25.43 -4.84
CA SER A 373 -16.78 23.97 -4.96
C SER A 373 -16.43 23.48 -6.37
N GLN A 374 -16.83 24.19 -7.43
CA GLN A 374 -16.46 23.82 -8.81
C GLN A 374 -15.00 24.17 -9.15
N ARG A 375 -14.42 25.19 -8.51
CA ARG A 375 -13.04 25.63 -8.75
C ARG A 375 -11.98 24.66 -8.20
N ARG A 376 -12.31 23.82 -7.21
CA ARG A 376 -11.37 22.90 -6.54
C ARG A 376 -11.02 21.63 -7.35
N VAL A 377 -11.79 21.29 -8.38
CA VAL A 377 -11.63 20.04 -9.13
C VAL A 377 -10.50 20.12 -10.17
N GLN A 378 -10.10 21.33 -10.60
CA GLN A 378 -9.07 21.51 -11.62
C GLN A 378 -7.62 21.46 -11.07
N ASP A 379 -7.43 21.65 -9.76
CA ASP A 379 -6.11 21.66 -9.12
C ASP A 379 -5.76 20.34 -8.39
N ALA A 380 -6.65 19.35 -8.42
CA ALA A 380 -6.36 18.03 -7.89
C ALA A 380 -5.47 17.23 -8.85
N ALA A 381 -4.45 16.57 -8.31
CA ALA A 381 -3.70 15.55 -9.06
C ALA A 381 -4.66 14.48 -9.62
N GLN A 382 -4.30 13.84 -10.72
CA GLN A 382 -5.13 12.80 -11.37
C GLN A 382 -5.52 11.64 -10.43
N ASN A 383 -4.81 11.48 -9.32
CA ASN A 383 -5.18 10.62 -8.21
C ASN A 383 -5.87 11.45 -7.10
N PRO A 384 -7.14 11.14 -6.74
CA PRO A 384 -7.88 11.87 -5.71
C PRO A 384 -7.29 11.77 -4.29
N LEU A 385 -6.31 10.88 -4.06
CA LEU A 385 -5.57 10.76 -2.79
C LEU A 385 -4.20 11.45 -2.83
N SER A 386 -3.77 11.98 -3.97
CA SER A 386 -2.52 12.73 -4.06
C SER A 386 -2.78 14.17 -3.60
N PRO A 387 -1.93 14.73 -2.71
CA PRO A 387 -2.03 16.15 -2.39
C PRO A 387 -1.90 16.99 -3.68
N PRO A 388 -2.52 18.17 -3.74
CA PRO A 388 -2.36 19.05 -4.89
C PRO A 388 -0.88 19.32 -5.12
N THR A 389 -0.37 18.96 -6.29
CA THR A 389 1.04 19.10 -6.68
C THR A 389 1.44 20.54 -6.99
N LYS A 390 0.51 21.49 -6.83
CA LYS A 390 0.75 22.90 -7.07
C LYS A 390 0.46 23.70 -5.80
N PRO A 391 1.31 24.69 -5.45
CA PRO A 391 0.87 25.80 -4.63
C PRO A 391 -0.43 26.35 -5.22
N PHE A 392 -1.36 26.76 -4.37
CA PHE A 392 -2.67 27.29 -4.79
C PHE A 392 -2.48 28.47 -5.77
N HIS A 393 -2.52 28.21 -7.09
CA HIS A 393 -2.41 29.26 -8.12
C HIS A 393 -3.81 29.62 -8.60
N LYS A 394 -4.08 30.92 -8.73
CA LYS A 394 -5.32 31.41 -9.38
C LYS A 394 -5.42 30.83 -10.79
N ALA A 395 -6.64 30.49 -11.23
CA ALA A 395 -6.91 30.03 -12.58
C ALA A 395 -6.31 30.97 -13.63
N GLN A 396 -5.72 30.41 -14.68
CA GLN A 396 -5.11 31.18 -15.75
C GLN A 396 -6.19 31.99 -16.49
N PRO A 397 -5.96 33.28 -16.76
CA PRO A 397 -6.86 34.05 -17.59
C PRO A 397 -6.92 33.41 -18.99
N ILE A 398 -8.13 33.23 -19.52
CA ILE A 398 -8.34 32.80 -20.89
C ILE A 398 -8.18 34.04 -21.78
N ARG A 399 -7.31 33.96 -22.78
CA ARG A 399 -7.11 35.03 -23.76
C ARG A 399 -8.36 35.19 -24.62
N ASP A 400 -8.53 36.35 -25.27
CA ASP A 400 -9.69 36.65 -26.11
C ASP A 400 -9.89 35.67 -27.30
N ASP A 401 -8.88 34.87 -27.61
CA ASP A 401 -8.89 33.80 -28.63
C ASP A 401 -9.39 32.43 -28.10
N GLY A 402 -9.81 32.36 -26.84
CA GLY A 402 -10.30 31.14 -26.19
C GLY A 402 -9.19 30.19 -25.73
N GLN A 403 -7.91 30.54 -25.87
CA GLN A 403 -6.80 29.75 -25.35
C GLN A 403 -6.45 30.17 -23.91
N SER A 404 -6.21 29.19 -23.03
CA SER A 404 -5.66 29.46 -21.70
C SER A 404 -4.31 30.16 -21.84
N ALA A 405 -4.11 31.29 -21.15
CA ALA A 405 -2.80 31.91 -21.08
C ALA A 405 -1.76 30.90 -20.57
N PRO A 406 -0.53 30.89 -21.08
CA PRO A 406 0.51 30.00 -20.57
C PRO A 406 0.66 30.15 -19.06
N PRO A 407 1.04 29.09 -18.32
CA PRO A 407 1.27 29.19 -16.89
C PRO A 407 2.20 30.35 -16.56
N PRO A 408 1.86 31.15 -15.54
CA PRO A 408 2.77 32.21 -15.12
C PRO A 408 4.09 31.57 -14.74
N VAL A 409 5.17 32.02 -15.36
CA VAL A 409 6.51 31.80 -14.83
C VAL A 409 6.60 32.69 -13.60
N VAL A 410 6.78 32.07 -12.43
CA VAL A 410 6.93 32.78 -11.16
C VAL A 410 8.37 32.59 -10.73
N ASP A 411 9.12 33.69 -10.74
CA ASP A 411 10.47 33.72 -10.22
C ASP A 411 10.42 34.02 -8.73
N TYR A 412 11.08 33.20 -7.92
CA TYR A 412 11.22 33.41 -6.49
C TYR A 412 12.69 33.74 -6.20
N ASP A 413 12.97 34.97 -5.79
CA ASP A 413 14.29 35.30 -5.26
C ASP A 413 14.35 34.93 -3.77
N LEU A 414 14.82 33.73 -3.49
CA LEU A 414 14.93 33.23 -2.12
C LEU A 414 15.98 33.98 -1.29
N ASN A 415 16.91 34.71 -1.92
CA ASN A 415 17.90 35.52 -1.21
C ASN A 415 17.31 36.82 -0.65
N SER A 416 16.09 37.18 -1.08
CA SER A 416 15.36 38.36 -0.62
C SER A 416 14.48 38.10 0.62
N LEU A 417 14.38 36.84 1.07
CA LEU A 417 13.63 36.47 2.28
C LEU A 417 14.40 36.90 3.52
N THR A 418 14.14 38.12 3.97
CA THR A 418 14.72 38.61 5.22
C THR A 418 13.95 38.03 6.41
N THR A 419 14.68 37.53 7.39
CA THR A 419 14.18 37.20 8.73
C THR A 419 14.57 38.32 9.68
N THR A 420 13.60 38.94 10.33
CA THR A 420 13.82 40.08 11.23
C THR A 420 13.43 39.77 12.66
N SER A 421 13.84 40.63 13.59
CA SER A 421 13.42 40.58 14.99
C SER A 421 11.96 40.99 15.20
N ASP A 422 11.31 41.57 14.19
CA ASP A 422 9.89 41.96 14.21
C ASP A 422 9.11 41.21 13.12
N SER A 423 9.10 39.89 13.24
CA SER A 423 8.47 38.99 12.26
C SER A 423 6.99 39.33 12.02
N ALA A 424 6.25 39.66 13.09
CA ALA A 424 4.84 40.00 13.02
C ALA A 424 4.61 41.36 12.32
N GLY A 425 5.39 42.40 12.67
CA GLY A 425 5.30 43.71 12.03
C GLY A 425 5.71 43.69 10.56
N GLN A 426 6.70 42.88 10.21
CA GLN A 426 7.13 42.66 8.82
C GLN A 426 6.27 41.63 8.06
N ARG A 427 5.24 41.08 8.71
CA ARG A 427 4.30 40.10 8.14
C ARG A 427 4.98 38.86 7.55
N GLU A 428 6.04 38.40 8.21
CA GLU A 428 6.80 37.22 7.81
C GLU A 428 5.94 35.95 7.95
N ARG A 429 6.09 34.99 7.02
CA ARG A 429 5.27 33.76 7.08
C ARG A 429 5.94 32.70 7.92
N VAL A 430 5.13 32.04 8.75
CA VAL A 430 5.57 30.99 9.66
C VAL A 430 4.93 29.67 9.27
N LEU A 431 5.73 28.62 9.14
CA LEU A 431 5.28 27.26 8.92
C LEU A 431 5.42 26.48 10.23
N ILE A 432 4.31 26.06 10.83
CA ILE A 432 4.33 25.20 12.02
C ILE A 432 4.23 23.75 11.57
N LEU A 433 5.17 22.91 12.01
CA LEU A 433 5.29 21.51 11.61
C LEU A 433 5.15 20.58 12.80
N THR A 434 4.23 19.62 12.70
CA THR A 434 3.86 18.74 13.81
C THR A 434 3.76 17.28 13.36
N PRO A 435 4.65 16.40 13.83
CA PRO A 435 4.43 14.95 13.81
C PRO A 435 3.24 14.58 14.71
N LEU A 436 2.20 13.97 14.13
CA LEU A 436 0.93 13.73 14.80
C LEU A 436 0.70 12.23 15.02
N ALA A 437 1.28 11.69 16.09
CA ALA A 437 0.99 10.31 16.53
C ALA A 437 -0.35 10.21 17.27
N ARG A 438 -0.64 11.19 18.14
CA ARG A 438 -1.88 11.33 18.91
C ARG A 438 -2.37 12.77 18.81
N PHE A 439 -3.69 12.98 18.96
CA PHE A 439 -4.29 14.30 18.93
C PHE A 439 -4.77 14.70 20.33
N TYR A 440 -4.29 15.84 20.80
CA TYR A 440 -4.74 16.46 22.05
C TYR A 440 -5.52 17.75 21.72
N GLN A 441 -6.74 17.88 22.24
CA GLN A 441 -7.52 19.10 22.03
C GLN A 441 -6.80 20.34 22.58
N ALA A 442 -6.10 20.19 23.71
CA ALA A 442 -5.33 21.26 24.32
C ALA A 442 -4.18 21.77 23.43
N PHE A 443 -3.55 20.89 22.62
CA PHE A 443 -2.57 21.31 21.62
C PHE A 443 -3.21 22.18 20.53
N TRP A 444 -4.39 21.79 20.03
CA TRP A 444 -5.11 22.60 19.05
C TRP A 444 -5.54 23.96 19.62
N ASP A 445 -6.04 23.97 20.86
CA ASP A 445 -6.44 25.20 21.54
C ASP A 445 -5.21 26.11 21.80
N ASN A 446 -4.05 25.53 22.06
CA ASN A 446 -2.78 26.24 22.18
C ASN A 446 -2.37 26.91 20.87
N LEU A 447 -2.48 26.22 19.72
CA LEU A 447 -2.23 26.82 18.40
C LEU A 447 -3.19 27.98 18.09
N VAL A 448 -4.48 27.82 18.41
CA VAL A 448 -5.52 28.81 18.09
C VAL A 448 -5.40 30.07 18.97
N ARG A 449 -4.73 30.02 20.13
CA ARG A 449 -4.57 31.20 20.99
C ARG A 449 -3.32 32.03 20.72
N LEU A 450 -2.46 31.60 19.80
CA LEU A 450 -1.24 32.34 19.45
C LEU A 450 -1.61 33.74 18.96
N ASP A 451 -0.84 34.73 19.40
CA ASP A 451 -1.10 36.13 19.05
C ASP A 451 -0.59 36.49 17.65
N TYR A 452 0.22 35.62 17.05
CA TYR A 452 0.75 35.82 15.70
C TYR A 452 -0.41 35.77 14.68
N PRO A 453 -0.46 36.65 13.66
CA PRO A 453 -1.59 36.68 12.73
C PRO A 453 -1.77 35.34 12.01
N HIS A 454 -2.91 34.67 12.22
CA HIS A 454 -3.16 33.33 11.67
C HIS A 454 -3.10 33.28 10.14
N GLU A 455 -3.40 34.39 9.45
CA GLU A 455 -3.27 34.52 7.99
C GLU A 455 -1.81 34.42 7.48
N LEU A 456 -0.82 34.49 8.37
CA LEU A 456 0.60 34.31 8.10
C LEU A 456 1.13 32.95 8.58
N ILE A 457 0.29 32.14 9.23
CA ILE A 457 0.64 30.84 9.76
C ILE A 457 0.11 29.74 8.84
N SER A 458 1.02 28.93 8.32
CA SER A 458 0.71 27.67 7.64
C SER A 458 0.96 26.51 8.60
N LEU A 459 0.05 25.53 8.66
CA LEU A 459 0.21 24.33 9.48
C LEU A 459 0.49 23.11 8.62
N GLY A 460 1.48 22.31 9.01
CA GLY A 460 1.81 21.03 8.41
C GLY A 460 1.74 19.91 9.44
N PHE A 461 0.98 18.85 9.15
CA PHE A 461 0.86 17.67 9.99
C PHE A 461 1.32 16.43 9.25
N ILE A 462 1.95 15.48 9.93
CA ILE A 462 2.21 14.15 9.38
C ILE A 462 1.81 13.05 10.37
N ALA A 463 0.95 12.12 9.93
CA ALA A 463 0.43 11.05 10.79
C ALA A 463 0.75 9.64 10.26
N PRO A 464 1.08 8.67 11.14
CA PRO A 464 1.37 7.29 10.76
C PRO A 464 0.11 6.57 10.25
N HIS A 465 0.27 5.52 9.44
CA HIS A 465 -0.83 4.63 9.01
C HIS A 465 -1.23 3.58 10.08
N THR A 466 -1.49 4.05 11.31
CA THR A 466 -1.94 3.21 12.43
C THR A 466 -3.37 3.56 12.84
N ALA A 467 -3.99 2.71 13.67
CA ALA A 467 -5.30 3.00 14.25
C ALA A 467 -5.30 4.31 15.07
N GLU A 468 -4.26 4.52 15.87
CA GLU A 468 -4.05 5.76 16.64
C GLU A 468 -3.87 6.96 15.71
N GLY A 469 -3.03 6.85 14.67
CA GLY A 469 -2.83 7.92 13.69
C GLY A 469 -4.09 8.26 12.89
N ASN A 470 -4.92 7.27 12.55
CA ASN A 470 -6.22 7.51 11.91
C ASN A 470 -7.18 8.27 12.82
N SER A 471 -7.25 7.88 14.10
CA SER A 471 -8.06 8.57 15.11
C SER A 471 -7.59 10.02 15.33
N ALA A 472 -6.27 10.22 15.36
CA ALA A 472 -5.66 11.54 15.48
C ALA A 472 -6.01 12.45 14.30
N VAL A 473 -5.91 11.94 13.06
CA VAL A 473 -6.28 12.69 11.86
C VAL A 473 -7.77 13.04 11.84
N ALA A 474 -8.66 12.10 12.17
CA ALA A 474 -10.10 12.37 12.22
C ALA A 474 -10.45 13.46 13.25
N SER A 475 -9.80 13.43 14.42
CA SER A 475 -9.98 14.44 15.47
C SER A 475 -9.43 15.80 15.05
N LEU A 476 -8.26 15.82 14.41
CA LEU A 476 -7.65 17.02 13.83
C LEU A 476 -8.55 17.64 12.76
N GLU A 477 -9.09 16.83 11.83
CA GLU A 477 -10.00 17.31 10.77
C GLU A 477 -11.27 17.94 11.35
N ALA A 478 -11.82 17.39 12.42
CA ALA A 478 -12.95 17.98 13.13
C ALA A 478 -12.61 19.36 13.72
N ALA A 479 -11.43 19.49 14.35
CA ALA A 479 -10.95 20.76 14.91
C ALA A 479 -10.65 21.81 13.82
N ILE A 480 -10.05 21.37 12.71
CA ILE A 480 -9.80 22.19 11.52
C ILE A 480 -11.11 22.71 10.94
N SER A 481 -12.11 21.83 10.76
CA SER A 481 -13.40 22.19 10.18
C SER A 481 -14.06 23.32 10.97
N LYS A 482 -14.03 23.25 12.31
CA LYS A 482 -14.56 24.31 13.19
C LYS A 482 -13.81 25.64 13.02
N THR A 483 -12.48 25.60 12.93
CA THR A 483 -11.64 26.81 12.89
C THR A 483 -11.66 27.47 11.51
N GLN A 484 -11.52 26.68 10.44
CA GLN A 484 -11.46 27.13 9.05
C GLN A 484 -12.83 27.55 8.49
N SER A 485 -13.94 27.07 9.06
CA SER A 485 -15.29 27.58 8.74
C SER A 485 -15.65 28.87 9.50
N GLY A 486 -14.94 29.19 10.58
CA GLY A 486 -15.15 30.37 11.41
C GLY A 486 -14.75 31.71 10.75
N PRO A 487 -14.69 32.81 11.52
CA PRO A 487 -14.32 34.14 10.99
C PRO A 487 -12.95 34.15 10.31
N ILE A 488 -12.82 34.87 9.18
CA ILE A 488 -11.58 34.90 8.36
C ILE A 488 -10.34 35.22 9.19
N LYS A 489 -10.44 36.19 10.11
CA LYS A 489 -9.34 36.60 11.00
C LYS A 489 -8.77 35.49 11.90
N ASN A 490 -9.55 34.43 12.14
CA ASN A 490 -9.15 33.31 12.99
C ASN A 490 -8.62 32.12 12.17
N ARG A 491 -8.66 32.19 10.83
CA ARG A 491 -8.27 31.09 9.94
C ARG A 491 -6.76 31.09 9.72
N PHE A 492 -6.16 29.92 9.76
CA PHE A 492 -4.78 29.71 9.31
C PHE A 492 -4.66 29.86 7.79
N ALA A 493 -3.50 30.34 7.32
CA ALA A 493 -3.22 30.60 5.91
C ALA A 493 -3.39 29.35 5.02
N SER A 494 -2.91 28.21 5.52
CA SER A 494 -3.06 26.91 4.88
C SER A 494 -2.87 25.79 5.90
N ILE A 495 -3.48 24.63 5.67
CA ILE A 495 -3.27 23.44 6.49
C ILE A 495 -3.05 22.24 5.57
N SER A 496 -1.92 21.56 5.76
CA SER A 496 -1.53 20.35 5.02
C SER A 496 -1.47 19.16 5.97
N ILE A 497 -2.13 18.06 5.63
CA ILE A 497 -2.08 16.81 6.39
C ILE A 497 -1.46 15.73 5.49
N LEU A 498 -0.31 15.22 5.90
CA LEU A 498 0.41 14.16 5.23
C LEU A 498 0.20 12.83 5.97
N ARG A 499 0.26 11.74 5.22
CA ARG A 499 0.28 10.39 5.77
C ARG A 499 1.65 9.77 5.50
N GLN A 500 2.24 9.15 6.52
CA GLN A 500 3.53 8.48 6.40
C GLN A 500 3.40 7.30 5.43
N ASP A 501 4.37 7.13 4.53
CA ASP A 501 4.40 6.07 3.52
C ASP A 501 5.27 4.86 3.92
N PHE A 502 5.72 4.82 5.18
CA PHE A 502 6.48 3.73 5.78
C PHE A 502 5.85 3.27 7.09
N ASP A 503 6.08 1.99 7.43
CA ASP A 503 5.57 1.40 8.67
C ASP A 503 6.39 1.89 9.88
N PRO A 504 5.73 2.28 11.00
CA PRO A 504 6.45 2.61 12.22
C PRO A 504 7.15 1.35 12.77
N PRO A 505 8.42 1.46 13.22
CA PRO A 505 9.22 0.31 13.64
C PRO A 505 8.73 -0.33 14.94
N LEU A 506 7.94 0.40 15.74
CA LEU A 506 7.32 -0.08 16.97
C LEU A 506 5.80 -0.06 16.80
N GLN A 507 5.16 -1.19 17.11
CA GLN A 507 3.69 -1.31 17.09
C GLN A 507 3.04 -0.70 18.33
N SER A 508 3.78 -0.61 19.44
CA SER A 508 3.32 -0.06 20.71
C SER A 508 3.81 1.37 20.92
N GLN A 509 2.93 2.24 21.41
CA GLN A 509 3.23 3.62 21.81
C GLN A 509 3.38 3.77 23.33
N ASP A 510 3.50 2.65 24.07
CA ASP A 510 3.75 2.68 25.52
C ASP A 510 5.12 3.31 25.83
N GLU A 511 5.17 4.25 26.76
CA GLU A 511 6.39 4.96 27.17
C GLU A 511 7.52 4.00 27.53
N LYS A 512 7.26 2.99 28.37
CA LYS A 512 8.29 2.06 28.85
C LYS A 512 8.88 1.21 27.72
N GLU A 513 8.08 0.92 26.70
CA GLU A 513 8.57 0.19 25.51
C GLU A 513 9.34 1.10 24.55
N ARG A 514 8.91 2.36 24.39
CA ARG A 514 9.62 3.37 23.58
C ARG A 514 11.00 3.70 24.16
N HIS A 515 11.14 3.76 25.48
CA HIS A 515 12.39 4.11 26.16
C HIS A 515 13.44 2.97 26.26
N LYS A 516 13.20 1.79 25.67
CA LYS A 516 14.23 0.74 25.60
C LYS A 516 15.35 1.13 24.64
N MET A 517 16.61 1.00 25.07
CA MET A 517 17.80 1.35 24.28
C MET A 517 17.81 0.68 22.89
N SER A 518 17.46 -0.61 22.82
CA SER A 518 17.39 -1.39 21.58
C SER A 518 16.36 -0.88 20.56
N ALA A 519 15.39 -0.08 20.99
CA ALA A 519 14.32 0.47 20.17
C ALA A 519 14.57 1.92 19.73
N GLN A 520 15.49 2.64 20.38
CA GLN A 520 15.68 4.08 20.17
C GLN A 520 16.21 4.44 18.79
N LYS A 521 17.21 3.70 18.27
CA LYS A 521 17.79 3.96 16.93
C LYS A 521 16.71 3.92 15.85
N ALA A 522 16.05 2.78 15.69
CA ALA A 522 15.02 2.61 14.67
C ALA A 522 13.86 3.61 14.83
N ARG A 523 13.43 3.89 16.06
CA ARG A 523 12.37 4.88 16.35
C ARG A 523 12.77 6.28 15.89
N ARG A 524 13.95 6.76 16.30
CA ARG A 524 14.44 8.11 15.96
C ARG A 524 14.70 8.27 14.46
N GLU A 525 15.21 7.24 13.79
CA GLU A 525 15.32 7.23 12.32
C GLU A 525 13.95 7.35 11.64
N SER A 526 12.92 6.67 12.15
CA SER A 526 11.56 6.75 11.62
C SER A 526 10.92 8.13 11.85
N MET A 527 11.10 8.69 13.05
CA MET A 527 10.65 10.06 13.37
C MET A 527 11.34 11.10 12.48
N SER A 528 12.64 10.92 12.25
CA SER A 528 13.45 11.76 11.39
C SER A 528 12.97 11.74 9.94
N ARG A 529 12.69 10.54 9.38
CA ARG A 529 12.05 10.42 8.06
C ARG A 529 10.71 11.15 7.99
N ALA A 530 9.88 11.05 9.03
CA ALA A 530 8.58 11.73 9.07
C ALA A 530 8.73 13.26 9.09
N ARG A 531 9.63 13.80 9.92
CA ARG A 531 9.92 15.24 9.96
C ARG A 531 10.43 15.72 8.60
N ASN A 532 11.38 15.02 7.98
CA ASN A 532 11.90 15.39 6.68
C ASN A 532 10.84 15.35 5.58
N SER A 533 10.02 14.30 5.51
CA SER A 533 8.91 14.23 4.54
C SER A 533 7.94 15.39 4.73
N LEU A 534 7.66 15.77 5.98
CA LEU A 534 6.81 16.92 6.28
C LEU A 534 7.43 18.24 5.84
N LEU A 535 8.69 18.49 6.20
CA LEU A 535 9.43 19.69 5.83
C LEU A 535 9.50 19.86 4.31
N PHE A 536 10.01 18.87 3.60
CA PHE A 536 10.26 18.97 2.16
C PHE A 536 8.98 19.07 1.32
N THR A 537 7.85 18.60 1.85
CA THR A 537 6.56 18.69 1.15
C THR A 537 5.86 20.03 1.38
N THR A 538 6.16 20.72 2.49
CA THR A 538 5.38 21.89 2.93
C THR A 538 6.17 23.20 2.96
N LEU A 539 7.50 23.16 2.94
CA LEU A 539 8.35 24.35 2.90
C LEU A 539 8.15 25.11 1.59
N GLY A 540 7.48 26.27 1.67
CA GLY A 540 7.23 27.14 0.54
C GLY A 540 8.34 28.17 0.29
N PRO A 541 8.35 28.78 -0.90
CA PRO A 541 9.31 29.84 -1.24
C PRO A 541 9.06 31.14 -0.47
N SER A 542 7.90 31.33 0.17
CA SER A 542 7.57 32.53 0.96
C SER A 542 7.72 32.33 2.47
N THR A 543 8.12 31.14 2.92
CA THR A 543 8.26 30.83 4.36
C THR A 543 9.52 31.47 4.91
N SER A 544 9.40 32.27 5.97
CA SER A 544 10.55 32.91 6.65
C SER A 544 11.02 32.07 7.84
N TRP A 545 10.06 31.52 8.59
CA TRP A 545 10.33 30.73 9.80
C TRP A 545 9.64 29.38 9.77
N VAL A 546 10.29 28.37 10.33
CA VAL A 546 9.75 27.04 10.58
C VAL A 546 9.74 26.80 12.08
N LEU A 547 8.56 26.61 12.64
CA LEU A 547 8.38 26.22 14.04
C LEU A 547 8.02 24.74 14.10
N TRP A 548 8.95 23.90 14.52
CA TRP A 548 8.65 22.54 14.92
C TRP A 548 7.94 22.58 16.26
N LEU A 549 6.77 21.96 16.35
CA LEU A 549 5.99 21.90 17.59
C LEU A 549 5.36 20.52 17.68
N ASP A 550 5.80 19.72 18.66
CA ASP A 550 5.29 18.38 18.87
C ASP A 550 3.83 18.43 19.36
N ALA A 551 3.04 17.40 19.01
CA ALA A 551 1.58 17.38 19.21
C ALA A 551 1.14 17.32 20.68
N ASP A 552 2.08 17.05 21.58
CA ASP A 552 1.93 16.95 23.03
C ASP A 552 2.30 18.25 23.75
N ILE A 553 2.74 19.30 23.04
CA ILE A 553 2.93 20.64 23.61
C ILE A 553 1.61 21.38 23.72
N ILE A 554 1.00 21.26 24.91
CA ILE A 554 -0.37 21.72 25.18
C ILE A 554 -0.45 23.15 25.75
N GLU A 555 0.67 23.75 26.17
CA GLU A 555 0.68 25.10 26.73
C GLU A 555 1.98 25.83 26.35
N THR A 556 1.84 26.98 25.70
CA THR A 556 2.93 27.90 25.34
C THR A 556 2.52 29.35 25.63
N PRO A 557 3.45 30.29 25.87
CA PRO A 557 3.10 31.71 25.88
C PRO A 557 2.47 32.13 24.54
N ARG A 558 1.47 33.01 24.57
CA ARG A 558 0.72 33.39 23.35
C ARG A 558 1.59 34.10 22.32
N SER A 559 2.63 34.77 22.79
CA SER A 559 3.66 35.45 22.01
C SER A 559 4.79 34.53 21.52
N LEU A 560 4.68 33.19 21.63
CA LEU A 560 5.74 32.24 21.31
C LEU A 560 6.53 32.55 20.04
N ILE A 561 5.85 32.81 18.93
CA ILE A 561 6.49 33.07 17.65
C ILE A 561 7.25 34.40 17.68
N GLN A 562 6.63 35.45 18.22
CA GLN A 562 7.22 36.77 18.36
C GLN A 562 8.44 36.74 19.27
N ASP A 563 8.33 36.09 20.43
CA ASP A 563 9.40 36.01 21.41
C ASP A 563 10.61 35.28 20.83
N LEU A 564 10.41 34.11 20.21
CA LEU A 564 11.51 33.34 19.60
C LEU A 564 12.14 34.05 18.40
N SER A 565 11.32 34.65 17.52
CA SER A 565 11.85 35.38 16.35
C SER A 565 12.55 36.68 16.71
N SER A 566 12.21 37.32 17.84
CA SER A 566 12.85 38.56 18.30
C SER A 566 14.36 38.42 18.52
N HIS A 567 14.83 37.22 18.87
CA HIS A 567 16.25 36.92 19.01
C HIS A 567 17.00 36.91 17.68
N SER A 568 16.30 36.76 16.55
CA SER A 568 16.89 36.72 15.20
C SER A 568 17.97 35.64 15.00
N LEU A 569 17.94 34.57 15.79
CA LEU A 569 18.90 33.47 15.74
C LEU A 569 18.51 32.42 14.68
N PRO A 570 19.47 31.70 14.07
CA PRO A 570 19.18 30.69 13.04
C PRO A 570 18.35 29.52 13.58
N VAL A 571 18.70 29.04 14.77
CA VAL A 571 18.05 27.93 15.47
C VAL A 571 17.93 28.30 16.94
N ILE A 572 16.71 28.24 17.50
CA ILE A 572 16.43 28.57 18.89
C ILE A 572 15.38 27.62 19.49
N VAL A 573 15.65 27.08 20.67
CA VAL A 573 14.80 26.12 21.39
C VAL A 573 14.40 26.66 22.77
N PRO A 574 13.10 26.80 23.11
CA PRO A 574 12.65 27.03 24.48
C PRO A 574 12.82 25.79 25.37
N ASN A 575 12.76 25.96 26.68
CA ASN A 575 12.87 24.87 27.63
C ASN A 575 11.51 24.18 27.86
N CYS A 576 11.48 22.85 27.77
CA CYS A 576 10.23 22.09 27.87
C CYS A 576 10.09 21.40 29.23
N PHE A 577 9.00 21.74 29.93
CA PHE A 577 8.64 21.22 31.25
C PHE A 577 7.31 20.47 31.18
N GLN A 578 6.97 19.76 32.26
CA GLN A 578 5.71 19.06 32.41
C GLN A 578 5.07 19.49 33.73
N ARG A 579 3.79 19.85 33.68
CA ARG A 579 3.00 20.10 34.90
C ARG A 579 2.49 18.77 35.44
N TYR A 580 2.64 18.52 36.73
CA TYR A 580 2.15 17.30 37.37
C TYR A 580 1.63 17.59 38.78
N TYR A 581 0.76 16.72 39.29
CA TYR A 581 0.32 16.81 40.68
C TYR A 581 1.37 16.16 41.59
N ASN A 582 2.03 16.96 42.41
CA ASN A 582 3.01 16.48 43.38
C ASN A 582 2.28 15.99 44.63
N THR A 583 2.30 14.68 44.85
CA THR A 583 1.62 14.02 45.97
C THR A 583 2.21 14.38 47.33
N GLU A 584 3.52 14.69 47.39
CA GLU A 584 4.21 15.09 48.62
C GLU A 584 3.83 16.53 49.02
N LYS A 585 3.85 17.45 48.04
CA LYS A 585 3.48 18.87 48.26
C LYS A 585 1.96 19.11 48.26
N LYS A 586 1.16 18.12 47.82
CA LYS A 586 -0.29 18.21 47.60
C LYS A 586 -0.69 19.43 46.74
N ALA A 587 0.12 19.72 45.73
CA ALA A 587 -0.05 20.87 44.85
C ALA A 587 0.42 20.54 43.44
N MET A 588 -0.03 21.32 42.46
CA MET A 588 0.54 21.27 41.11
C MET A 588 1.98 21.79 41.16
N ASP A 589 2.88 21.05 40.52
CA ASP A 589 4.31 21.34 40.43
C ASP A 589 4.78 21.17 38.98
N ILE A 590 6.02 21.56 38.70
CA ILE A 590 6.63 21.42 37.37
C ILE A 590 7.90 20.57 37.47
N ARG A 591 8.17 19.80 36.41
CA ARG A 591 9.41 19.04 36.27
C ARG A 591 10.01 19.21 34.87
N PRO A 592 11.35 19.14 34.73
CA PRO A 592 11.99 19.09 33.43
C PRO A 592 11.48 17.88 32.62
N TYR A 593 11.31 18.06 31.30
CA TYR A 593 10.84 17.00 30.41
C TYR A 593 11.83 16.72 29.28
N ASP A 594 12.23 17.76 28.53
CA ASP A 594 13.09 17.58 27.36
C ASP A 594 14.58 17.66 27.75
N PHE A 595 15.22 16.49 27.79
CA PHE A 595 16.66 16.37 28.02
C PHE A 595 17.49 16.43 26.74
N ASN A 596 16.87 16.66 25.57
CA ASN A 596 17.58 16.61 24.28
C ASN A 596 18.23 17.94 23.86
N SER A 597 18.19 18.95 24.74
CA SER A 597 18.85 20.24 24.53
C SER A 597 20.02 20.38 25.50
N TRP A 598 21.24 20.49 25.00
CA TRP A 598 22.44 20.42 25.82
C TRP A 598 23.67 21.12 25.24
N ILE A 599 24.65 21.33 26.10
CA ILE A 599 26.05 21.66 25.75
C ILE A 599 26.88 20.40 25.90
N ASP A 600 27.69 20.09 24.89
CA ASP A 600 28.48 18.86 24.87
C ASP A 600 29.60 18.90 25.92
N SER A 601 30.05 17.71 26.34
CA SER A 601 31.17 17.58 27.27
C SER A 601 32.37 16.93 26.56
N SER A 602 33.58 17.12 27.08
CA SER A 602 34.76 16.40 26.58
C SER A 602 34.57 14.88 26.69
N THR A 603 33.94 14.41 27.77
CA THR A 603 33.65 12.98 27.97
C THR A 603 32.72 12.41 26.92
N ALA A 604 31.68 13.17 26.54
CA ALA A 604 30.74 12.75 25.50
C ALA A 604 31.40 12.71 24.10
N GLN A 605 32.30 13.66 23.83
CA GLN A 605 33.09 13.68 22.59
C GLN A 605 34.05 12.49 22.53
N GLU A 606 34.81 12.23 23.60
CA GLU A 606 35.71 11.08 23.69
C GLU A 606 34.95 9.75 23.58
N LEU A 607 33.77 9.65 24.20
CA LEU A 607 32.93 8.47 24.09
C LEU A 607 32.50 8.25 22.63
N ALA A 608 32.01 9.30 21.96
CA ALA A 608 31.63 9.23 20.54
C ALA A 608 32.81 8.80 19.65
N ASP A 609 34.03 9.29 19.89
CA ASP A 609 35.22 8.91 19.11
C ASP A 609 35.60 7.42 19.24
N THR A 610 35.14 6.74 20.30
CA THR A 610 35.39 5.31 20.53
C THR A 610 34.26 4.40 20.02
N MET A 611 33.13 4.97 19.61
CA MET A 611 31.94 4.23 19.17
C MET A 611 32.04 3.79 17.71
N ASP A 612 31.33 2.72 17.36
CA ASP A 612 31.20 2.33 15.95
C ASP A 612 30.40 3.39 15.17
N PRO A 613 30.74 3.69 13.89
CA PRO A 613 30.03 4.70 13.09
C PRO A 613 28.50 4.51 13.02
N GLU A 614 28.01 3.28 13.20
CA GLU A 614 26.59 2.97 13.21
C GLU A 614 25.91 3.14 14.58
N GLU A 615 26.66 3.35 15.65
CA GLU A 615 26.12 3.54 17.00
C GLU A 615 25.67 4.98 17.22
N ILE A 616 24.67 5.14 18.09
CA ILE A 616 24.11 6.43 18.47
C ILE A 616 24.30 6.68 19.96
N LEU A 617 24.63 7.92 20.31
CA LEU A 617 24.84 8.38 21.67
C LEU A 617 23.59 9.12 22.15
N LEU A 618 22.92 8.55 23.16
CA LEU A 618 21.65 9.03 23.67
C LEU A 618 21.78 9.52 25.11
N GLU A 619 21.06 10.58 25.43
CA GLU A 619 20.94 11.09 26.81
C GLU A 619 19.90 10.34 27.64
N GLY A 620 20.08 10.38 28.96
CA GLY A 620 19.11 9.85 29.93
C GLY A 620 19.26 8.36 30.27
N TYR A 621 20.33 7.70 29.79
CA TYR A 621 20.62 6.31 30.11
C TYR A 621 21.80 6.20 31.09
N ALA A 622 21.56 5.57 32.24
CA ALA A 622 22.58 5.40 33.29
C ALA A 622 23.83 4.64 32.82
N GLU A 623 23.68 3.82 31.77
CA GLU A 623 24.75 3.04 31.14
C GLU A 623 25.68 3.89 30.25
N LEU A 624 25.27 5.11 29.90
CA LEU A 624 26.03 6.05 29.05
C LEU A 624 26.22 7.39 29.80
N PRO A 625 27.23 7.50 30.69
CA PRO A 625 27.48 8.73 31.44
C PRO A 625 28.16 9.78 30.54
N THR A 626 27.37 10.55 29.81
CA THR A 626 27.86 11.58 28.87
C THR A 626 28.33 12.86 29.56
N TYR A 627 27.86 13.15 30.78
CA TYR A 627 28.15 14.39 31.53
C TYR A 627 27.85 15.68 30.75
N ARG A 628 26.91 15.64 29.79
CA ARG A 628 26.47 16.84 29.08
C ARG A 628 25.73 17.80 30.00
N SER A 629 25.88 19.09 29.75
CA SER A 629 25.13 20.10 30.50
C SER A 629 23.74 20.25 29.88
N LEU A 630 22.72 19.70 30.53
CA LEU A 630 21.35 19.69 30.01
C LEU A 630 20.64 21.03 30.31
N MET A 631 20.11 21.67 29.26
CA MET A 631 19.39 22.94 29.38
C MET A 631 18.17 22.82 30.31
N ALA A 632 17.58 21.63 30.38
CA ALA A 632 16.46 21.30 31.26
C ALA A 632 16.70 21.67 32.74
N TYR A 633 17.96 21.63 33.19
CA TYR A 633 18.37 21.98 34.57
C TYR A 633 18.99 23.37 34.70
N MET A 634 19.14 24.12 33.61
CA MET A 634 19.70 25.47 33.65
C MET A 634 18.67 26.52 34.09
N ALA A 635 17.37 26.21 34.02
CA ALA A 635 16.28 27.13 34.31
C ALA A 635 16.35 27.72 35.72
N ASP A 636 16.35 29.06 35.84
CA ASP A 636 16.13 29.73 37.12
C ASP A 636 14.63 29.96 37.33
N LEU A 637 14.00 29.04 38.07
CA LEU A 637 12.57 29.12 38.38
C LEU A 637 12.22 30.17 39.43
N SER A 638 13.21 30.72 40.13
CA SER A 638 13.02 31.71 41.19
C SER A 638 13.00 33.15 40.65
N SER A 639 13.86 33.45 39.67
CA SER A 639 13.94 34.74 38.98
C SER A 639 14.13 34.54 37.47
N PRO A 640 13.12 34.01 36.76
CA PRO A 640 13.27 33.63 35.36
C PRO A 640 13.59 34.84 34.48
N ASN A 641 14.58 34.69 33.60
CA ASN A 641 14.88 35.65 32.53
C ASN A 641 14.58 35.01 31.17
N PRO A 642 13.34 35.13 30.63
CA PRO A 642 12.94 34.46 29.41
C PRO A 642 13.79 34.81 28.17
N GLY A 643 14.50 35.94 28.20
CA GLY A 643 15.41 36.35 27.12
C GLY A 643 16.85 35.86 27.29
N ARG A 644 17.18 35.10 28.35
CA ARG A 644 18.51 34.52 28.54
C ARG A 644 18.78 33.49 27.46
N VAL A 645 19.81 33.72 26.66
CA VAL A 645 20.26 32.82 25.59
C VAL A 645 21.48 32.03 26.05
N VAL A 646 21.54 30.75 25.70
CA VAL A 646 22.73 29.90 25.85
C VAL A 646 23.06 29.22 24.53
N ASP A 647 24.34 29.06 24.22
CA ASP A 647 24.78 28.27 23.08
C ASP A 647 24.56 26.78 23.37
N LEU A 648 24.17 26.02 22.36
CA LEU A 648 23.90 24.59 22.47
C LEU A 648 24.61 23.79 21.37
N ASP A 649 24.88 22.53 21.69
CA ASP A 649 25.42 21.52 20.78
C ASP A 649 24.37 20.52 20.29
N GLY A 650 23.31 20.33 21.07
CA GLY A 650 22.13 19.54 20.74
C GLY A 650 20.86 20.30 21.03
N VAL A 651 19.80 20.06 20.25
CA VAL A 651 18.47 20.62 20.48
C VAL A 651 17.41 19.53 20.48
N GLY A 652 16.40 19.71 21.32
CA GLY A 652 15.20 18.88 21.30
C GLY A 652 14.18 19.32 20.26
N GLY A 653 13.24 18.42 19.96
CA GLY A 653 12.19 18.63 18.96
C GLY A 653 10.85 19.12 19.50
N THR A 654 10.71 19.25 20.83
CA THR A 654 9.44 19.55 21.50
C THR A 654 8.83 20.87 21.01
N ALA A 655 9.60 21.94 21.05
CA ALA A 655 9.32 23.20 20.37
C ALA A 655 10.66 23.76 19.86
N LEU A 656 10.82 23.97 18.56
CA LEU A 656 12.08 24.40 17.95
C LEU A 656 11.82 25.36 16.80
N MET A 657 12.31 26.60 16.92
CA MET A 657 12.16 27.63 15.89
C MET A 657 13.44 27.70 15.06
N VAL A 658 13.27 27.68 13.74
CA VAL A 658 14.35 27.61 12.75
C VAL A 658 14.08 28.62 11.64
N LYS A 659 15.09 29.39 11.24
CA LYS A 659 15.02 30.20 10.01
C LYS A 659 14.90 29.28 8.81
N ALA A 660 13.99 29.57 7.88
CA ALA A 660 13.76 28.72 6.72
C ALA A 660 15.02 28.48 5.88
N ASP A 661 15.97 29.43 5.85
CA ASP A 661 17.23 29.33 5.12
C ASP A 661 18.14 28.22 5.63
N VAL A 662 18.11 27.93 6.94
CA VAL A 662 18.86 26.82 7.53
C VAL A 662 18.44 25.49 6.89
N HIS A 663 17.14 25.30 6.68
CA HIS A 663 16.60 24.13 5.98
C HIS A 663 16.86 24.17 4.47
N ARG A 664 16.83 25.34 3.83
CA ARG A 664 17.13 25.50 2.39
C ARG A 664 18.58 25.20 2.05
N ASP A 665 19.50 25.50 2.97
CA ASP A 665 20.92 25.17 2.85
C ASP A 665 21.23 23.69 3.10
N GLY A 666 20.20 22.90 3.47
CA GLY A 666 20.28 21.45 3.55
C GLY A 666 20.31 20.89 4.98
N ALA A 667 20.14 21.72 6.02
CA ALA A 667 19.98 21.19 7.37
C ALA A 667 18.65 20.43 7.45
N MET A 668 18.71 19.14 7.76
CA MET A 668 17.56 18.26 7.92
C MET A 668 17.74 17.42 9.18
N PHE A 669 16.73 16.66 9.56
CA PHE A 669 16.87 15.67 10.62
C PHE A 669 17.54 14.43 10.00
N PRO A 670 18.76 14.01 10.38
CA PRO A 670 19.36 12.83 9.79
C PRO A 670 18.57 11.56 10.16
N PRO A 671 18.13 10.74 9.19
CA PRO A 671 17.49 9.45 9.44
C PRO A 671 18.51 8.30 9.56
N PHE A 672 19.75 8.64 9.91
CA PHE A 672 20.91 7.76 10.07
C PHE A 672 21.85 8.40 11.11
N PRO A 673 22.79 7.64 11.70
CA PRO A 673 23.79 8.21 12.61
C PRO A 673 24.65 9.28 11.90
N PHE A 674 24.66 10.49 12.43
CA PHE A 674 25.46 11.62 11.96
C PHE A 674 26.27 12.16 13.14
N TYR A 675 27.58 11.87 13.16
CA TYR A 675 28.43 12.06 14.35
C TYR A 675 27.83 11.40 15.61
N HIS A 676 27.38 10.15 15.46
CA HIS A 676 26.69 9.38 16.52
C HIS A 676 25.40 10.01 17.06
N LEU A 677 24.86 11.03 16.40
CA LEU A 677 23.57 11.63 16.73
C LEU A 677 22.55 11.32 15.64
N VAL A 678 21.27 11.38 15.97
CA VAL A 678 20.18 11.10 15.03
C VAL A 678 19.05 12.09 15.28
N GLU A 679 18.20 12.31 14.29
CA GLU A 679 16.97 13.12 14.46
C GLU A 679 17.26 14.57 14.90
N THR A 680 16.75 15.07 16.02
CA THR A 680 16.86 16.49 16.44
C THR A 680 18.27 16.89 16.87
N GLU A 681 18.96 15.98 17.55
CA GLU A 681 20.34 16.15 17.99
C GLU A 681 21.29 16.18 16.78
N GLY A 682 21.04 15.28 15.81
CA GLY A 682 21.77 15.26 14.55
C GLY A 682 21.49 16.49 13.68
N PHE A 683 20.26 17.04 13.73
CA PHE A 683 19.93 18.31 13.08
C PHE A 683 20.77 19.47 13.62
N ALA A 684 20.97 19.55 14.94
CA ALA A 684 21.84 20.56 15.56
C ALA A 684 23.26 20.52 14.97
N ARG A 685 23.85 19.32 14.90
CA ARG A 685 25.18 19.10 14.30
C ARG A 685 25.21 19.42 12.81
N MET A 686 24.15 19.11 12.05
CA MET A 686 24.06 19.48 10.64
C MET A 686 24.03 21.00 10.46
N ALA A 687 23.24 21.73 11.25
CA ALA A 687 23.19 23.19 11.22
C ALA A 687 24.57 23.80 11.54
N GLN A 688 25.24 23.34 12.60
CA GLN A 688 26.60 23.75 12.93
C GLN A 688 27.60 23.46 11.81
N ARG A 689 27.49 22.31 11.15
CA ARG A 689 28.38 21.93 10.03
C ARG A 689 28.20 22.81 8.78
N LEU A 690 27.02 23.40 8.61
CA LEU A 690 26.70 24.39 7.58
C LEU A 690 27.10 25.82 7.99
N GLY A 691 27.63 26.02 9.20
CA GLY A 691 28.08 27.32 9.71
C GLY A 691 27.02 28.08 10.53
N TYR A 692 25.89 27.44 10.86
CA TYR A 692 24.85 28.04 11.68
C TYR A 692 25.05 27.74 13.17
N THR A 693 24.81 28.73 14.00
CA THR A 693 24.81 28.62 15.46
C THR A 693 23.45 28.13 15.99
N VAL A 694 23.48 27.35 17.06
CA VAL A 694 22.30 26.74 17.68
C VAL A 694 22.22 27.19 19.13
N HIS A 695 21.04 27.63 19.58
CA HIS A 695 20.88 28.26 20.89
C HIS A 695 19.62 27.80 21.61
N GLY A 696 19.60 27.99 22.93
CA GLY A 696 18.47 27.69 23.79
C GLY A 696 18.06 28.84 24.71
N LEU A 697 16.81 28.81 25.16
CA LEU A 697 16.23 29.73 26.14
C LEU A 697 15.86 28.96 27.42
N PRO A 698 16.79 28.78 28.39
CA PRO A 698 16.57 27.95 29.57
C PRO A 698 15.42 28.41 30.46
N ASP A 699 15.09 29.70 30.50
CA ASP A 699 14.04 30.25 31.37
C ASP A 699 12.72 30.53 30.63
N TYR A 700 12.68 30.26 29.32
CA TYR A 700 11.47 30.38 28.51
C TYR A 700 10.77 29.02 28.45
N LEU A 701 9.64 28.90 29.15
CA LEU A 701 9.00 27.60 29.37
C LEU A 701 7.87 27.32 28.38
N VAL A 702 7.86 26.11 27.84
CA VAL A 702 6.73 25.46 27.18
C VAL A 702 6.36 24.19 27.95
N TYR A 703 5.09 23.76 27.89
CA TYR A 703 4.65 22.61 28.66
C TYR A 703 4.11 21.47 27.81
N HIS A 704 4.67 20.30 28.08
CA HIS A 704 4.27 19.00 27.56
C HIS A 704 3.07 18.43 28.31
N TYR A 705 2.25 17.65 27.62
CA TYR A 705 1.14 16.90 28.18
C TYR A 705 1.61 15.91 29.26
N ASN A 706 0.88 15.81 30.36
CA ASN A 706 1.23 14.83 31.38
C ASN A 706 0.67 13.45 31.04
N GLU A 707 1.51 12.58 30.44
CA GLU A 707 1.15 11.20 30.05
C GLU A 707 0.59 10.36 31.21
#